data_AF-A0A151T7W7-F1
#
_entry.id   AF-A0A151T7W7-F1
#
_cell.length_a   1.000
_cell.length_b   1.000
_cell.length_c   1.000
_cell.angle_alpha   90.00
_cell.angle_beta   90.00
_cell.angle_gamma   90.00
#
_symmetry.space_group_name_H-M   'P 1'
#
loop_
_entity.id
_entity.type
_entity.pdbx_description
1 polymer ?
#
loop_
_entity_poly.entity_id
_entity_poly.type
_entity_poly.pdbx_seq_one_letter_code
_entity_poly.pdbx_strand_id
1 'polypeptide(L)'
;GLDLDCGNYLGQYTEGAVKQGLVDEASINNAVSNNFATLMRLGFFDGDPSKQPYGNLGPTDVCTSANQELAREAARQGIVLLKNSPGSLPFNAKAIKSLAVIGPNANATRVMIGNYEGIPCKYTSPLQALTALVPTSYAPGCPDVQCANAQLDDATKIAESADATVIVVGASLAIEAESLDRINILLPGQQQLLVSEVANVSKGPVILVIMSGGGMDVSFAKNNDKISSILWVGYPGEAGGAAIADVIFGFYNPSGRLPMTWYPQSYVDKVPMTNMNMRADPATGYPGRTYRFYKGETVFSFGDGISFSSVEHKIVKAPQLVSVPLAEDHECRSSECMSLDVADEHCQNLAFDVHLVVKNMGQMSSSHVVLLFFTPPSVHNAPQKHLLGFEKVHLAGKSEAQLKVAACCKHYTAYDLDNWKGVQRYTFNAVVTQQDLDDTFQPPFKSCVIDGNVASVMCSYNQVNGIPTCADPDLLKGIIRGKWKLNGYIVSDCDSVEVLFKDQHYTKTPEEAAAQTIQSGLDLDCGNYLGQYTEGAVKQGLVDEASINNAVSNNFATLMRLGFFDGDPSKQPYGNLGPTDVCTSANQELAREAARQGIVLLKNSPGSLPFNAKAIKSLAVIGPNANATRVMIGNYEGIPCKYTSPLQALTALVPTSYAPGCPDVQCANAQLDDATKIAESADATVIVVGASLAIEAESLDRINILLPGQQQLLVSEVANVSKGPVILVIMSGGGMDVSFAKNNDKISSILWVGYPGEAGGAAIADVIFGFYNPSGRLPMTWYPQSYVDKVPMTNMNMRADPATGYPGRTYRFYKGETVFSFGDGISFSSVEHKILLFSL
;
A
#
# COMPACT_ATOMS: atom_id res chain seq x y z
N GLY A 1 -40.19 -5.10 10.74
CA GLY A 1 -39.07 -4.35 11.35
C GLY A 1 -37.96 -5.30 11.72
N LEU A 2 -38.27 -6.34 12.49
CA LEU A 2 -37.39 -7.51 12.64
C LEU A 2 -37.68 -8.50 11.50
N ASP A 3 -36.67 -8.79 10.67
CA ASP A 3 -36.83 -9.66 9.50
C ASP A 3 -36.39 -11.11 9.77
N LEU A 4 -35.59 -11.34 10.81
CA LEU A 4 -35.00 -12.64 11.18
C LEU A 4 -34.93 -12.80 12.70
N ASP A 5 -35.13 -14.03 13.16
CA ASP A 5 -34.88 -14.50 14.52
C ASP A 5 -33.84 -15.63 14.44
N CYS A 6 -32.75 -15.52 15.19
CA CYS A 6 -31.74 -16.58 15.26
C CYS A 6 -32.25 -17.83 16.01
N GLY A 7 -33.39 -17.72 16.70
CA GLY A 7 -34.10 -18.83 17.34
C GLY A 7 -35.22 -19.42 16.49
N ASN A 8 -36.07 -20.22 17.14
CA ASN A 8 -37.24 -20.86 16.51
C ASN A 8 -38.56 -20.16 16.89
N TYR A 9 -38.51 -19.05 17.62
CA TYR A 9 -39.68 -18.47 18.27
C TYR A 9 -40.65 -17.91 17.22
N LEU A 10 -40.14 -17.12 16.27
CA LEU A 10 -40.99 -16.62 15.18
C LEU A 10 -41.58 -17.76 14.34
N GLY A 11 -40.86 -18.87 14.14
CA GLY A 11 -41.40 -20.02 13.43
C GLY A 11 -42.55 -20.73 14.16
N GLN A 12 -42.56 -20.69 15.49
CA GLN A 12 -43.56 -21.39 16.32
C GLN A 12 -44.83 -20.57 16.58
N TYR A 13 -44.71 -19.25 16.75
CA TYR A 13 -45.82 -18.44 17.28
C TYR A 13 -46.42 -17.45 16.28
N THR A 14 -45.74 -17.16 15.16
CA THR A 14 -46.22 -16.16 14.18
C THR A 14 -47.58 -16.53 13.58
N GLU A 15 -47.83 -17.82 13.28
CA GLU A 15 -49.15 -18.26 12.76
C GLU A 15 -50.28 -17.97 13.77
N GLY A 16 -50.02 -18.22 15.06
CA GLY A 16 -50.96 -17.91 16.14
C GLY A 16 -51.20 -16.40 16.29
N ALA A 17 -50.17 -15.57 16.11
CA ALA A 17 -50.27 -14.12 16.15
C ALA A 17 -51.09 -13.55 14.97
N VAL A 18 -50.92 -14.11 13.76
CA VAL A 18 -51.75 -13.78 12.59
C VAL A 18 -53.21 -14.13 12.84
N LYS A 19 -53.49 -15.36 13.32
CA LYS A 19 -54.86 -15.80 13.63
C LYS A 19 -55.55 -14.94 14.69
N GLN A 20 -54.77 -14.31 15.59
CA GLN A 20 -55.26 -13.39 16.62
C GLN A 20 -55.33 -11.94 16.16
N GLY A 21 -54.90 -11.62 14.93
CA GLY A 21 -54.87 -10.26 14.40
C GLY A 21 -53.82 -9.35 15.05
N LEU A 22 -52.82 -9.93 15.73
CA LEU A 22 -51.75 -9.18 16.38
C LEU A 22 -50.63 -8.77 15.41
N VAL A 23 -50.55 -9.46 14.27
CA VAL A 23 -49.66 -9.15 13.16
C VAL A 23 -50.42 -9.40 11.86
N ASP A 24 -50.28 -8.48 10.90
CA ASP A 24 -50.83 -8.69 9.57
C ASP A 24 -49.90 -9.54 8.69
N GLU A 25 -50.50 -10.23 7.73
CA GLU A 25 -49.77 -11.09 6.79
C GLU A 25 -48.81 -10.28 5.89
N ALA A 26 -49.12 -9.00 5.64
CA ALA A 26 -48.27 -8.12 4.85
C ALA A 26 -46.91 -7.86 5.50
N SER A 27 -46.87 -7.74 6.83
CA SER A 27 -45.65 -7.58 7.62
C SER A 27 -44.75 -8.82 7.51
N ILE A 28 -45.35 -10.00 7.47
CA ILE A 28 -44.63 -11.27 7.28
C ILE A 28 -44.08 -11.33 5.85
N ASN A 29 -44.90 -11.01 4.86
CA ASN A 29 -44.48 -10.99 3.46
C ASN A 29 -43.31 -10.03 3.21
N ASN A 30 -43.28 -8.88 3.87
CA ASN A 30 -42.17 -7.93 3.77
C ASN A 30 -40.87 -8.49 4.40
N ALA A 31 -40.95 -9.08 5.59
CA ALA A 31 -39.80 -9.70 6.25
C ALA A 31 -39.22 -10.86 5.41
N VAL A 32 -40.10 -11.73 4.89
CA VAL A 32 -39.73 -12.81 3.98
C VAL A 32 -39.12 -12.25 2.70
N SER A 33 -39.71 -11.20 2.10
CA SER A 33 -39.19 -10.59 0.89
C SER A 33 -37.79 -10.00 1.08
N ASN A 34 -37.52 -9.31 2.19
CA ASN A 34 -36.19 -8.78 2.50
C ASN A 34 -35.15 -9.90 2.64
N ASN A 35 -35.52 -10.98 3.32
CA ASN A 35 -34.65 -12.13 3.52
C ASN A 35 -34.38 -12.87 2.20
N PHE A 36 -35.42 -13.21 1.43
CA PHE A 36 -35.27 -13.85 0.13
C PHE A 36 -34.55 -12.96 -0.87
N ALA A 37 -34.78 -11.65 -0.89
CA ALA A 37 -34.03 -10.73 -1.75
C ALA A 37 -32.52 -10.75 -1.41
N THR A 38 -32.18 -10.86 -0.11
CA THR A 38 -30.79 -11.00 0.33
C THR A 38 -30.21 -12.35 -0.08
N LEU A 39 -30.92 -13.45 0.16
CA LEU A 39 -30.50 -14.80 -0.24
C LEU A 39 -30.36 -14.96 -1.76
N MET A 40 -31.25 -14.33 -2.54
CA MET A 40 -31.15 -14.26 -4.01
C MET A 40 -29.90 -13.48 -4.44
N ARG A 41 -29.61 -12.33 -3.83
CA ARG A 41 -28.37 -11.59 -4.11
C ARG A 41 -27.10 -12.36 -3.74
N LEU A 42 -27.19 -13.24 -2.74
CA LEU A 42 -26.12 -14.14 -2.32
C LEU A 42 -26.06 -15.44 -3.16
N GLY A 43 -26.94 -15.60 -4.15
CA GLY A 43 -26.94 -16.73 -5.08
C GLY A 43 -27.46 -18.04 -4.51
N PHE A 44 -28.16 -18.04 -3.37
CA PHE A 44 -28.71 -19.26 -2.75
C PHE A 44 -29.78 -19.96 -3.61
N PHE A 45 -30.32 -19.27 -4.62
CA PHE A 45 -31.33 -19.80 -5.55
C PHE A 45 -30.82 -19.98 -6.98
N ASP A 46 -29.53 -19.76 -7.22
CA ASP A 46 -28.95 -19.75 -8.58
C ASP A 46 -28.52 -21.14 -9.08
N GLY A 47 -28.98 -22.22 -8.43
CA GLY A 47 -28.70 -23.61 -8.78
C GLY A 47 -27.78 -24.32 -7.78
N ASP A 48 -26.94 -25.25 -8.26
CA ASP A 48 -26.02 -26.02 -7.42
C ASP A 48 -25.01 -25.09 -6.72
N PRO A 49 -25.02 -25.00 -5.36
CA PRO A 49 -24.12 -24.12 -4.62
C PRO A 49 -22.65 -24.36 -4.94
N SER A 50 -22.24 -25.60 -5.26
CA SER A 50 -20.86 -25.93 -5.64
C SER A 50 -20.44 -25.35 -7.00
N LYS A 51 -21.42 -24.96 -7.82
CA LYS A 51 -21.22 -24.34 -9.14
C LYS A 51 -21.34 -22.81 -9.10
N GLN A 52 -21.67 -22.23 -7.94
CA GLN A 52 -21.67 -20.78 -7.74
C GLN A 52 -20.23 -20.24 -7.61
N PRO A 53 -19.99 -18.94 -7.85
CA PRO A 53 -18.64 -18.35 -7.87
C PRO A 53 -17.77 -18.66 -6.63
N TYR A 54 -18.40 -18.91 -5.47
CA TYR A 54 -17.73 -19.15 -4.19
C TYR A 54 -17.95 -20.57 -3.62
N GLY A 55 -18.67 -21.43 -4.34
CA GLY A 55 -19.07 -22.76 -3.86
C GLY A 55 -17.93 -23.75 -3.61
N ASN A 56 -16.76 -23.46 -4.18
CA ASN A 56 -15.56 -24.29 -4.09
C ASN A 56 -14.48 -23.72 -3.15
N LEU A 57 -14.73 -22.56 -2.52
CA LEU A 57 -13.82 -22.02 -1.51
C LEU A 57 -13.84 -22.93 -0.27
N GLY A 58 -12.67 -23.31 0.21
CA GLY A 58 -12.46 -24.16 1.37
C GLY A 58 -11.24 -23.73 2.19
N PRO A 59 -10.79 -24.58 3.14
CA PRO A 59 -9.71 -24.22 4.05
C PRO A 59 -8.40 -23.84 3.35
N THR A 60 -8.07 -24.47 2.23
CA THR A 60 -6.88 -24.09 1.46
C THR A 60 -6.92 -22.63 1.01
N ASP A 61 -8.14 -22.08 0.81
CA ASP A 61 -8.36 -20.77 0.20
C ASP A 61 -8.10 -19.64 1.17
N VAL A 62 -8.50 -19.88 2.41
CA VAL A 62 -8.36 -18.94 3.51
C VAL A 62 -7.02 -19.13 4.24
N CYS A 63 -6.41 -20.31 4.17
CA CYS A 63 -5.19 -20.65 4.91
C CYS A 63 -3.87 -20.39 4.18
N THR A 64 -3.82 -19.41 3.27
CA THR A 64 -2.58 -19.00 2.61
C THR A 64 -1.61 -18.33 3.59
N SER A 65 -0.30 -18.36 3.29
CA SER A 65 0.70 -17.67 4.12
C SER A 65 0.47 -16.16 4.17
N ALA A 66 -0.07 -15.56 3.10
CA ALA A 66 -0.40 -14.14 3.05
C ALA A 66 -1.53 -13.79 4.02
N ASN A 67 -2.60 -14.60 4.08
CA ASN A 67 -3.70 -14.38 5.02
C ASN A 67 -3.25 -14.58 6.47
N GLN A 68 -2.40 -15.57 6.73
CA GLN A 68 -1.83 -15.80 8.05
C GLN A 68 -0.94 -14.62 8.50
N GLU A 69 -0.15 -14.03 7.60
CA GLU A 69 0.64 -12.83 7.90
C GLU A 69 -0.25 -11.59 8.06
N LEU A 70 -1.33 -11.47 7.29
CA LEU A 70 -2.31 -10.40 7.48
C LEU A 70 -2.98 -10.50 8.86
N ALA A 71 -3.34 -11.70 9.31
CA ALA A 71 -3.86 -11.94 10.66
C ALA A 71 -2.82 -11.58 11.74
N ARG A 72 -1.54 -11.93 11.52
CA ARG A 72 -0.44 -11.54 12.41
C ARG A 72 -0.27 -10.02 12.45
N GLU A 73 -0.32 -9.34 11.31
CA GLU A 73 -0.20 -7.88 11.22
C GLU A 73 -1.36 -7.19 11.93
N ALA A 74 -2.60 -7.66 11.73
CA ALA A 74 -3.76 -7.15 12.45
C ALA A 74 -3.59 -7.30 13.98
N ALA A 75 -3.10 -8.46 14.43
CA ALA A 75 -2.77 -8.69 15.84
C ALA A 75 -1.66 -7.74 16.34
N ARG A 76 -0.56 -7.55 15.59
CA ARG A 76 0.51 -6.59 15.93
C ARG A 76 -0.03 -5.16 16.11
N GLN A 77 -0.88 -4.72 15.18
CA GLN A 77 -1.49 -3.39 15.23
C GLN A 77 -2.48 -3.22 16.38
N GLY A 78 -3.12 -4.30 16.83
CA GLY A 78 -4.10 -4.31 17.90
C GLY A 78 -3.50 -4.37 19.31
N ILE A 79 -2.26 -4.86 19.47
CA ILE A 79 -1.60 -4.94 20.78
C ILE A 79 -1.39 -3.54 21.37
N VAL A 80 -1.86 -3.35 22.60
CA VAL A 80 -1.75 -2.11 23.36
C VAL A 80 -0.73 -2.27 24.47
N LEU A 81 0.39 -1.56 24.37
CA LEU A 81 1.35 -1.44 25.46
C LEU A 81 0.86 -0.37 26.43
N LEU A 82 0.63 -0.75 27.68
CA LEU A 82 -0.02 0.09 28.71
C LEU A 82 0.96 0.61 29.77
N LYS A 83 2.05 -0.11 29.98
CA LYS A 83 3.17 0.25 30.86
C LYS A 83 4.46 -0.28 30.24
N ASN A 84 5.53 0.49 30.29
CA ASN A 84 6.88 0.07 29.90
C ASN A 84 7.91 0.92 30.63
N SER A 85 8.60 0.34 31.61
CA SER A 85 9.70 0.98 32.31
C SER A 85 10.92 1.12 31.38
N PRO A 86 11.73 2.20 31.50
CA PRO A 86 12.92 2.38 30.68
C PRO A 86 13.84 1.15 30.70
N GLY A 87 14.21 0.64 29.53
CA GLY A 87 15.08 -0.53 29.38
C GLY A 87 14.41 -1.90 29.58
N SER A 88 13.07 -1.96 29.73
CA SER A 88 12.31 -3.21 29.78
C SER A 88 12.05 -3.79 28.38
N LEU A 89 11.05 -3.27 27.65
CA LEU A 89 10.79 -3.64 26.26
C LEU A 89 11.30 -2.58 25.28
N PRO A 90 11.75 -2.99 24.08
CA PRO A 90 11.83 -4.37 23.59
C PRO A 90 13.02 -5.17 24.13
N PHE A 91 12.87 -6.49 24.23
CA PHE A 91 13.95 -7.42 24.52
C PHE A 91 14.92 -7.55 23.36
N ASN A 92 16.19 -7.75 23.70
CA ASN A 92 17.22 -8.13 22.76
C ASN A 92 17.49 -9.63 22.91
N ALA A 93 17.21 -10.42 21.87
CA ALA A 93 17.41 -11.88 21.87
C ALA A 93 18.87 -12.31 22.11
N LYS A 94 19.85 -11.41 21.92
CA LYS A 94 21.27 -11.67 22.27
C LYS A 94 21.57 -11.41 23.74
N ALA A 95 20.78 -10.59 24.42
CA ALA A 95 20.96 -10.21 25.81
C ALA A 95 20.20 -11.14 26.77
N ILE A 96 18.98 -11.55 26.41
CA ILE A 96 18.16 -12.50 27.17
C ILE A 96 18.53 -13.92 26.74
N LYS A 97 19.17 -14.70 27.61
CA LYS A 97 19.60 -16.08 27.31
C LYS A 97 18.61 -17.12 27.79
N SER A 98 17.77 -16.78 28.76
CA SER A 98 16.72 -17.64 29.29
C SER A 98 15.45 -16.86 29.60
N LEU A 99 14.30 -17.44 29.27
CA LEU A 99 12.98 -16.84 29.50
C LEU A 99 12.14 -17.76 30.38
N ALA A 100 11.46 -17.20 31.39
CA ALA A 100 10.38 -17.89 32.09
C ALA A 100 9.05 -17.43 31.50
N VAL A 101 8.27 -18.35 30.93
CA VAL A 101 6.93 -18.07 30.41
C VAL A 101 5.91 -18.74 31.33
N ILE A 102 5.07 -17.93 31.99
CA ILE A 102 4.21 -18.38 33.08
C ILE A 102 2.76 -17.98 32.83
N GLY A 103 1.81 -18.81 33.23
CA GLY A 103 0.40 -18.43 33.34
C GLY A 103 -0.55 -19.33 32.53
N PRO A 104 -1.85 -19.32 32.87
CA PRO A 104 -2.82 -20.24 32.28
C PRO A 104 -3.05 -19.97 30.78
N ASN A 105 -2.75 -18.76 30.30
CA ASN A 105 -2.88 -18.39 28.89
C ASN A 105 -1.55 -18.44 28.12
N ALA A 106 -0.44 -18.85 28.74
CA ALA A 106 0.87 -18.85 28.08
C ALA A 106 0.96 -19.86 26.93
N ASN A 107 0.30 -21.02 27.04
CA ASN A 107 0.20 -22.00 25.95
C ASN A 107 -1.20 -22.03 25.32
N ALA A 108 -1.89 -20.89 25.31
CA ALA A 108 -3.24 -20.79 24.78
C ALA A 108 -3.28 -21.00 23.26
N THR A 109 -4.31 -21.72 22.80
CA THR A 109 -4.69 -21.85 21.38
C THR A 109 -6.09 -21.29 21.17
N ARG A 110 -7.13 -22.02 21.62
CA ARG A 110 -8.53 -21.61 21.49
C ARG A 110 -8.91 -20.36 22.28
N VAL A 111 -8.22 -20.03 23.37
CA VAL A 111 -8.54 -18.78 24.11
C VAL A 111 -8.29 -17.54 23.24
N MET A 112 -7.33 -17.61 22.29
CA MET A 112 -6.94 -16.45 21.50
C MET A 112 -7.95 -16.01 20.44
N ILE A 113 -8.98 -16.81 20.12
CA ILE A 113 -9.92 -16.52 19.02
C ILE A 113 -11.28 -15.97 19.48
N GLY A 114 -11.53 -15.87 20.79
CA GLY A 114 -12.75 -15.29 21.33
C GLY A 114 -13.99 -16.14 21.07
N ASN A 115 -15.17 -15.50 21.01
CA ASN A 115 -16.46 -16.07 20.64
C ASN A 115 -16.79 -15.72 19.18
N TYR A 116 -17.70 -16.46 18.54
CA TYR A 116 -18.06 -16.30 17.12
C TYR A 116 -16.85 -16.47 16.17
N GLU A 117 -15.95 -17.38 16.52
CA GLU A 117 -14.76 -17.66 15.74
C GLU A 117 -15.05 -18.51 14.49
N GLY A 118 -14.27 -18.29 13.44
CA GLY A 118 -14.10 -19.26 12.37
C GLY A 118 -13.15 -20.40 12.77
N ILE A 119 -12.93 -21.36 11.88
CA ILE A 119 -11.92 -22.41 12.06
C ILE A 119 -10.54 -21.86 11.66
N PRO A 120 -9.59 -21.72 12.60
CA PRO A 120 -8.26 -21.21 12.26
C PRO A 120 -7.43 -22.21 11.47
N CYS A 121 -6.50 -21.70 10.68
CA CYS A 121 -5.62 -22.49 9.84
C CYS A 121 -4.53 -23.17 10.66
N LYS A 122 -3.96 -22.42 11.60
CA LYS A 122 -3.02 -22.94 12.60
C LYS A 122 -2.99 -22.02 13.80
N TYR A 123 -2.73 -22.57 14.98
CA TYR A 123 -2.46 -21.77 16.16
C TYR A 123 -0.96 -21.63 16.38
N THR A 124 -0.53 -20.42 16.74
CA THR A 124 0.81 -20.20 17.31
C THR A 124 0.62 -19.61 18.71
N SER A 125 0.82 -20.41 19.75
CA SER A 125 0.66 -19.97 21.15
C SER A 125 1.79 -19.00 21.55
N PRO A 126 1.59 -18.16 22.59
CA PRO A 126 2.66 -17.30 23.11
C PRO A 126 3.91 -18.09 23.49
N LEU A 127 3.74 -19.24 24.15
CA LEU A 127 4.85 -20.14 24.51
C LEU A 127 5.62 -20.63 23.28
N GLN A 128 4.91 -21.09 22.24
CA GLN A 128 5.55 -21.56 21.00
C GLN A 128 6.37 -20.46 20.32
N ALA A 129 5.79 -19.26 20.20
CA ALA A 129 6.46 -18.13 19.55
C ALA A 129 7.68 -17.64 20.33
N LEU A 130 7.58 -17.54 21.67
CA LEU A 130 8.69 -17.11 22.52
C LEU A 130 9.82 -18.15 22.57
N THR A 131 9.47 -19.44 22.63
CA THR A 131 10.44 -20.56 22.60
C THR A 131 11.22 -20.60 21.29
N ALA A 132 10.62 -20.16 20.18
CA ALA A 132 11.32 -20.08 18.89
C ALA A 132 12.42 -19.02 18.85
N LEU A 133 12.44 -18.07 19.79
CA LEU A 133 13.40 -16.96 19.83
C LEU A 133 14.49 -17.16 20.89
N VAL A 134 14.13 -17.65 22.08
CA VAL A 134 15.03 -17.80 23.23
C VAL A 134 14.69 -19.07 24.02
N PRO A 135 15.68 -19.80 24.56
CA PRO A 135 15.44 -20.93 25.46
C PRO A 135 14.47 -20.57 26.57
N THR A 136 13.36 -21.31 26.66
CA THR A 136 12.22 -20.98 27.51
C THR A 136 11.89 -22.11 28.48
N SER A 137 11.74 -21.77 29.76
CA SER A 137 11.12 -22.61 30.78
C SER A 137 9.65 -22.20 30.93
N TYR A 138 8.76 -23.18 31.04
CA TYR A 138 7.31 -22.96 31.10
C TYR A 138 6.71 -23.52 32.38
N ALA A 139 5.81 -22.76 33.00
CA ALA A 139 4.92 -23.24 34.04
C ALA A 139 3.51 -22.66 33.85
N PRO A 140 2.44 -23.46 33.95
CA PRO A 140 1.08 -22.95 33.79
C PRO A 140 0.70 -22.00 34.95
N GLY A 141 1.24 -22.19 36.16
CA GLY A 141 0.99 -21.36 37.34
C GLY A 141 -0.44 -21.42 37.89
N CYS A 142 -1.42 -21.79 37.06
CA CYS A 142 -2.78 -22.17 37.41
C CYS A 142 -3.20 -23.34 36.52
N PRO A 143 -4.01 -24.29 36.99
CA PRO A 143 -4.50 -25.40 36.15
C PRO A 143 -5.34 -24.92 34.94
N ASP A 144 -6.05 -23.82 35.11
CA ASP A 144 -6.92 -23.22 34.11
C ASP A 144 -7.03 -21.70 34.32
N VAL A 145 -7.83 -21.05 33.48
CA VAL A 145 -8.09 -19.61 33.53
C VAL A 145 -8.94 -19.22 34.75
N GLN A 146 -9.76 -20.11 35.33
CA GLN A 146 -10.49 -19.78 36.56
C GLN A 146 -9.53 -19.62 37.75
N CYS A 147 -8.42 -20.35 37.73
CA CYS A 147 -7.34 -20.30 38.71
C CYS A 147 -7.85 -20.36 40.15
N ALA A 148 -8.65 -21.38 40.48
CA ALA A 148 -9.13 -21.58 41.84
C ALA A 148 -7.98 -21.71 42.85
N ASN A 149 -6.88 -22.36 42.46
CA ASN A 149 -5.65 -22.50 43.25
C ASN A 149 -4.43 -22.21 42.37
N ALA A 150 -3.59 -21.26 42.77
CA ALA A 150 -2.32 -20.98 42.10
C ALA A 150 -1.25 -22.00 42.49
N GLN A 151 -0.51 -22.50 41.49
CA GLN A 151 0.60 -23.42 41.61
C GLN A 151 1.91 -22.62 41.58
N LEU A 152 2.31 -22.11 42.75
CA LEU A 152 3.41 -21.14 42.87
C LEU A 152 4.79 -21.78 42.75
N ASP A 153 5.01 -22.96 43.33
CA ASP A 153 6.35 -23.55 43.51
C ASP A 153 7.16 -23.65 42.21
N ASP A 154 6.56 -24.20 41.15
CA ASP A 154 7.23 -24.34 39.85
C ASP A 154 7.37 -22.98 39.14
N ALA A 155 6.34 -22.13 39.24
CA ALA A 155 6.30 -20.82 38.59
C ALA A 155 7.37 -19.87 39.16
N THR A 156 7.49 -19.79 40.48
CA THR A 156 8.50 -18.95 41.14
C THR A 156 9.91 -19.48 40.87
N LYS A 157 10.12 -20.81 40.93
CA LYS A 157 11.43 -21.43 40.67
C LYS A 157 11.97 -21.16 39.27
N ILE A 158 11.13 -21.24 38.23
CA ILE A 158 11.59 -20.92 36.86
C ILE A 158 11.81 -19.42 36.67
N ALA A 159 11.02 -18.57 37.34
CA ALA A 159 11.18 -17.12 37.30
C ALA A 159 12.48 -16.64 37.97
N GLU A 160 12.89 -17.27 39.08
CA GLU A 160 14.14 -16.98 39.78
C GLU A 160 15.41 -17.29 38.98
N SER A 161 15.30 -18.22 38.02
CA SER A 161 16.42 -18.75 37.23
C SER A 161 16.51 -18.16 35.82
N ALA A 162 15.49 -17.42 35.37
CA ALA A 162 15.44 -16.82 34.05
C ALA A 162 15.99 -15.38 34.02
N ASP A 163 16.56 -14.98 32.88
CA ASP A 163 17.02 -13.60 32.65
C ASP A 163 15.86 -12.61 32.49
N ALA A 164 14.68 -13.08 32.06
CA ALA A 164 13.45 -12.31 31.98
C ALA A 164 12.22 -13.21 32.18
N THR A 165 11.08 -12.60 32.52
CA THR A 165 9.83 -13.33 32.79
C THR A 165 8.67 -12.73 32.01
N VAL A 166 7.89 -13.57 31.33
CA VAL A 166 6.64 -13.21 30.65
C VAL A 166 5.50 -13.96 31.32
N ILE A 167 4.54 -13.22 31.88
CA ILE A 167 3.36 -13.77 32.57
C ILE A 167 2.14 -13.52 31.69
N VAL A 168 1.46 -14.58 31.23
CA VAL A 168 0.28 -14.51 30.35
C VAL A 168 -0.97 -14.97 31.10
N VAL A 169 -1.81 -14.00 31.45
CA VAL A 169 -2.99 -14.13 32.32
C VAL A 169 -4.20 -13.46 31.68
N GLY A 170 -5.37 -13.57 32.30
CA GLY A 170 -6.60 -12.93 31.84
C GLY A 170 -7.80 -13.87 31.85
N ALA A 171 -8.67 -13.74 30.86
CA ALA A 171 -9.95 -14.43 30.77
C ALA A 171 -10.05 -15.34 29.53
N SER A 172 -11.11 -16.15 29.51
CA SER A 172 -11.54 -16.97 28.38
C SER A 172 -13.07 -17.00 28.38
N LEU A 173 -13.66 -17.72 27.42
CA LEU A 173 -15.11 -17.93 27.37
C LEU A 173 -15.69 -18.66 28.60
N ALA A 174 -14.85 -19.22 29.48
CA ALA A 174 -15.29 -19.78 30.76
C ALA A 174 -15.50 -18.71 31.85
N ILE A 175 -15.12 -17.45 31.58
CA ILE A 175 -15.22 -16.31 32.49
C ILE A 175 -16.09 -15.20 31.88
N GLU A 176 -15.97 -14.95 30.58
CA GLU A 176 -16.74 -13.94 29.87
C GLU A 176 -17.20 -14.48 28.51
N ALA A 177 -18.50 -14.66 28.33
CA ALA A 177 -19.09 -15.15 27.09
C ALA A 177 -20.54 -14.67 26.94
N GLU A 178 -21.15 -14.96 25.79
CA GLU A 178 -22.59 -14.78 25.65
C GLU A 178 -23.32 -15.64 26.71
N SER A 179 -24.30 -15.03 27.40
CA SER A 179 -24.98 -15.61 28.56
C SER A 179 -24.10 -15.84 29.80
N LEU A 180 -22.87 -15.32 29.83
CA LEU A 180 -21.97 -15.42 30.98
C LEU A 180 -21.29 -14.06 31.24
N ASP A 181 -21.93 -13.26 32.08
CA ASP A 181 -21.39 -11.99 32.54
C ASP A 181 -20.37 -12.20 33.66
N ARG A 182 -19.30 -11.40 33.64
CA ARG A 182 -18.39 -11.32 34.77
C ARG A 182 -19.07 -10.67 35.97
N ILE A 183 -18.86 -11.24 37.15
CA ILE A 183 -19.34 -10.68 38.42
C ILE A 183 -18.39 -9.61 39.02
N ASN A 184 -17.14 -9.57 38.55
CA ASN A 184 -16.13 -8.60 38.91
C ASN A 184 -15.16 -8.41 37.74
N ILE A 185 -14.30 -7.39 37.80
CA ILE A 185 -13.33 -7.08 36.75
C ILE A 185 -11.88 -7.31 37.20
N LEU A 186 -11.66 -8.03 38.30
CA LEU A 186 -10.33 -8.49 38.70
C LEU A 186 -9.82 -9.59 37.76
N LEU A 187 -8.52 -9.93 37.85
CA LEU A 187 -8.05 -11.16 37.21
C LEU A 187 -8.73 -12.37 37.87
N PRO A 188 -9.13 -13.40 37.11
CA PRO A 188 -9.89 -14.52 37.66
C PRO A 188 -9.13 -15.29 38.76
N GLY A 189 -9.85 -15.67 39.82
CA GLY A 189 -9.34 -16.50 40.91
C GLY A 189 -8.05 -15.96 41.54
N GLN A 190 -7.04 -16.81 41.67
CA GLN A 190 -5.75 -16.51 42.28
C GLN A 190 -4.69 -16.01 41.26
N GLN A 191 -5.09 -15.60 40.05
CA GLN A 191 -4.12 -15.08 39.06
C GLN A 191 -3.38 -13.83 39.57
N GLN A 192 -4.00 -12.95 40.37
CA GLN A 192 -3.32 -11.79 40.97
C GLN A 192 -2.20 -12.21 41.94
N LEU A 193 -2.45 -13.27 42.73
CA LEU A 193 -1.45 -13.86 43.62
C LEU A 193 -0.28 -14.43 42.82
N LEU A 194 -0.56 -15.24 41.78
CA LEU A 194 0.45 -15.77 40.88
C LEU A 194 1.33 -14.67 40.28
N VAL A 195 0.72 -13.62 39.71
CA VAL A 195 1.44 -12.50 39.10
C VAL A 195 2.35 -11.82 40.13
N SER A 196 1.85 -11.58 41.35
CA SER A 196 2.59 -10.88 42.40
C SER A 196 3.78 -11.69 42.91
N GLU A 197 3.58 -12.97 43.22
CA GLU A 197 4.62 -13.86 43.74
C GLU A 197 5.71 -14.13 42.71
N VAL A 198 5.33 -14.37 41.44
CA VAL A 198 6.29 -14.52 40.35
C VAL A 198 7.10 -13.23 40.14
N ALA A 199 6.44 -12.07 40.12
CA ALA A 199 7.14 -10.80 39.93
C ALA A 199 8.11 -10.47 41.09
N ASN A 200 7.78 -10.89 42.31
CA ASN A 200 8.63 -10.67 43.48
C ASN A 200 9.97 -11.42 43.40
N VAL A 201 9.95 -12.64 42.87
CA VAL A 201 11.13 -13.51 42.79
C VAL A 201 11.94 -13.34 41.49
N SER A 202 11.33 -12.80 40.44
CA SER A 202 12.01 -12.50 39.17
C SER A 202 13.18 -11.53 39.37
N LYS A 203 14.33 -11.87 38.79
CA LYS A 203 15.54 -11.01 38.80
C LYS A 203 15.55 -9.97 37.68
N GLY A 204 15.04 -10.37 36.52
CA GLY A 204 15.00 -9.55 35.31
C GLY A 204 13.67 -8.84 35.09
N PRO A 205 13.49 -8.21 33.92
CA PRO A 205 12.24 -7.54 33.58
C PRO A 205 11.07 -8.52 33.52
N VAL A 206 9.98 -8.18 34.22
CA VAL A 206 8.71 -8.91 34.18
C VAL A 206 7.75 -8.22 33.22
N ILE A 207 7.25 -8.97 32.25
CA ILE A 207 6.28 -8.55 31.23
C ILE A 207 4.95 -9.23 31.53
N LEU A 208 3.92 -8.43 31.83
CA LEU A 208 2.57 -8.92 32.08
C LEU A 208 1.73 -8.79 30.80
N VAL A 209 1.24 -9.91 30.28
CA VAL A 209 0.37 -9.98 29.11
C VAL A 209 -1.04 -10.31 29.57
N ILE A 210 -1.98 -9.40 29.33
CA ILE A 210 -3.40 -9.54 29.65
C ILE A 210 -4.17 -9.94 28.39
N MET A 211 -4.63 -11.19 28.34
CA MET A 211 -5.46 -11.76 27.28
C MET A 211 -6.92 -11.82 27.73
N SER A 212 -7.76 -10.95 27.17
CA SER A 212 -9.18 -10.80 27.55
C SER A 212 -9.92 -9.94 26.54
N GLY A 213 -11.22 -10.14 26.38
CA GLY A 213 -12.06 -9.32 25.51
C GLY A 213 -12.39 -7.96 26.11
N GLY A 214 -12.55 -7.88 27.43
CA GLY A 214 -12.83 -6.64 28.15
C GLY A 214 -11.71 -6.14 29.05
N GLY A 215 -11.83 -4.90 29.55
CA GLY A 215 -10.88 -4.35 30.52
C GLY A 215 -10.92 -5.04 31.89
N MET A 216 -9.80 -4.98 32.60
CA MET A 216 -9.62 -5.56 33.93
C MET A 216 -8.96 -4.59 34.91
N ASP A 217 -9.32 -4.67 36.19
CA ASP A 217 -8.63 -3.95 37.24
C ASP A 217 -7.31 -4.63 37.58
N VAL A 218 -6.25 -4.14 36.93
CA VAL A 218 -4.85 -4.53 37.14
C VAL A 218 -4.08 -3.45 37.91
N SER A 219 -4.75 -2.65 38.73
CA SER A 219 -4.10 -1.58 39.53
C SER A 219 -2.95 -2.10 40.39
N PHE A 220 -3.09 -3.32 40.93
CA PHE A 220 -2.03 -4.00 41.69
C PHE A 220 -0.73 -4.18 40.87
N ALA A 221 -0.85 -4.42 39.56
CA ALA A 221 0.28 -4.61 38.66
C ALA A 221 0.77 -3.28 38.07
N LYS A 222 -0.15 -2.37 37.73
CA LYS A 222 0.17 -1.02 37.24
C LYS A 222 1.10 -0.29 38.22
N ASN A 223 0.81 -0.40 39.52
CA ASN A 223 1.54 0.29 40.58
C ASN A 223 2.74 -0.49 41.16
N ASN A 224 3.04 -1.69 40.62
CA ASN A 224 4.16 -2.50 41.07
C ASN A 224 5.38 -2.32 40.17
N ASP A 225 6.49 -1.81 40.70
CA ASP A 225 7.73 -1.54 39.95
C ASP A 225 8.45 -2.80 39.46
N LYS A 226 8.17 -3.97 40.06
CA LYS A 226 8.70 -5.25 39.57
C LYS A 226 8.08 -5.65 38.24
N ILE A 227 6.85 -5.22 37.97
CA ILE A 227 6.17 -5.45 36.70
C ILE A 227 6.55 -4.29 35.77
N SER A 228 7.56 -4.55 34.96
CA SER A 228 8.20 -3.53 34.15
C SER A 228 7.40 -3.18 32.90
N SER A 229 6.61 -4.12 32.36
CA SER A 229 5.71 -3.84 31.24
C SER A 229 4.35 -4.52 31.36
N ILE A 230 3.31 -3.89 30.81
CA ILE A 230 1.95 -4.44 30.71
C ILE A 230 1.48 -4.32 29.26
N LEU A 231 1.09 -5.45 28.66
CA LEU A 231 0.49 -5.56 27.33
C LEU A 231 -0.97 -6.01 27.46
N TRP A 232 -1.90 -5.35 26.79
CA TRP A 232 -3.24 -5.90 26.51
C TRP A 232 -3.31 -6.33 25.05
N VAL A 233 -3.76 -7.57 24.83
CA VAL A 233 -3.69 -8.23 23.51
C VAL A 233 -5.05 -8.60 22.95
N GLY A 234 -6.13 -8.28 23.66
CA GLY A 234 -7.47 -8.73 23.29
C GLY A 234 -7.55 -10.26 23.23
N TYR A 235 -8.25 -10.75 22.21
CA TYR A 235 -8.15 -12.10 21.67
C TYR A 235 -7.43 -12.03 20.31
N PRO A 236 -6.10 -12.26 20.27
CA PRO A 236 -5.24 -11.86 19.14
C PRO A 236 -5.28 -12.82 17.93
N GLY A 237 -6.23 -13.76 17.89
CA GLY A 237 -6.43 -14.67 16.78
C GLY A 237 -5.37 -15.76 16.66
N GLU A 238 -5.34 -16.39 15.48
CA GLU A 238 -4.56 -17.61 15.20
C GLU A 238 -3.04 -17.40 15.29
N ALA A 239 -2.57 -16.21 14.89
CA ALA A 239 -1.17 -15.80 14.89
C ALA A 239 -0.80 -14.95 16.12
N GLY A 240 -1.69 -14.89 17.13
CA GLY A 240 -1.56 -13.98 18.26
C GLY A 240 -0.30 -14.16 19.09
N GLY A 241 0.14 -15.41 19.31
CA GLY A 241 1.42 -15.67 19.99
C GLY A 241 2.62 -15.12 19.24
N ALA A 242 2.61 -15.20 17.90
CA ALA A 242 3.69 -14.65 17.07
C ALA A 242 3.71 -13.11 17.12
N ALA A 243 2.54 -12.46 17.10
CA ALA A 243 2.43 -11.01 17.26
C ALA A 243 2.90 -10.53 18.65
N ILE A 244 2.58 -11.28 19.72
CA ILE A 244 3.07 -10.99 21.08
C ILE A 244 4.60 -11.07 21.12
N ALA A 245 5.20 -12.10 20.52
CA ALA A 245 6.64 -12.23 20.43
C ALA A 245 7.29 -11.10 19.61
N ASP A 246 6.67 -10.66 18.52
CA ASP A 246 7.16 -9.53 17.70
C ASP A 246 7.25 -8.24 18.50
N VAL A 247 6.24 -7.94 19.32
CA VAL A 247 6.24 -6.77 20.20
C VAL A 247 7.30 -6.93 21.29
N ILE A 248 7.33 -8.07 21.98
CA ILE A 248 8.26 -8.29 23.10
C ILE A 248 9.72 -8.18 22.64
N PHE A 249 10.08 -8.69 21.46
CA PHE A 249 11.46 -8.65 20.95
C PHE A 249 11.75 -7.46 20.02
N GLY A 250 10.80 -6.53 19.85
CA GLY A 250 11.02 -5.32 19.06
C GLY A 250 11.14 -5.56 17.56
N PHE A 251 10.60 -6.66 17.05
CA PHE A 251 10.33 -6.81 15.61
C PHE A 251 9.17 -5.92 15.17
N TYR A 252 8.34 -5.49 16.11
CA TYR A 252 7.27 -4.53 15.88
C TYR A 252 7.18 -3.50 17.01
N ASN A 253 6.96 -2.24 16.65
CA ASN A 253 6.72 -1.17 17.62
C ASN A 253 5.21 -1.00 17.84
N PRO A 254 4.67 -1.32 19.05
CA PRO A 254 3.24 -1.31 19.30
C PRO A 254 2.65 0.10 19.11
N SER A 255 1.47 0.14 18.47
CA SER A 255 0.76 1.37 18.16
C SER A 255 -0.74 1.32 18.50
N GLY A 256 -1.20 0.21 19.09
CA GLY A 256 -2.58 0.04 19.52
C GLY A 256 -2.98 1.06 20.60
N ARG A 257 -4.26 1.42 20.61
CA ARG A 257 -4.88 2.32 21.59
C ARG A 257 -6.10 1.64 22.19
N LEU A 258 -6.34 1.83 23.49
CA LEU A 258 -7.52 1.25 24.13
C LEU A 258 -8.81 1.80 23.52
N PRO A 259 -9.70 0.93 22.99
CA PRO A 259 -11.01 1.35 22.48
C PRO A 259 -12.05 1.51 23.60
N MET A 260 -11.67 1.27 24.86
CA MET A 260 -12.55 1.30 26.02
C MET A 260 -11.84 1.83 27.27
N THR A 261 -12.61 2.39 28.20
CA THR A 261 -12.11 2.77 29.53
C THR A 261 -12.03 1.54 30.44
N TRP A 262 -10.92 1.36 31.15
CA TRP A 262 -10.75 0.33 32.17
C TRP A 262 -11.06 0.91 33.55
N TYR A 263 -12.01 0.30 34.24
CA TYR A 263 -12.51 0.76 35.54
C TYR A 263 -11.79 0.05 36.69
N PRO A 264 -11.68 0.68 37.87
CA PRO A 264 -11.30 -0.02 39.10
C PRO A 264 -12.46 -0.91 39.56
N GLN A 265 -12.17 -2.00 40.30
CA GLN A 265 -13.17 -2.92 40.82
C GLN A 265 -14.24 -2.21 41.65
N SER A 266 -13.84 -1.16 42.39
CA SER A 266 -14.73 -0.32 43.19
C SER A 266 -15.86 0.36 42.40
N TYR A 267 -15.71 0.48 41.08
CA TYR A 267 -16.78 0.92 40.19
C TYR A 267 -17.90 -0.12 40.10
N VAL A 268 -17.55 -1.38 39.84
CA VAL A 268 -18.50 -2.49 39.71
C VAL A 268 -19.18 -2.78 41.04
N ASP A 269 -18.49 -2.58 42.16
CA ASP A 269 -19.05 -2.74 43.51
C ASP A 269 -20.12 -1.70 43.84
N LYS A 270 -20.06 -0.51 43.24
CA LYS A 270 -20.96 0.62 43.52
C LYS A 270 -22.07 0.80 42.49
N VAL A 271 -21.85 0.31 41.27
CA VAL A 271 -22.75 0.55 40.14
C VAL A 271 -23.50 -0.72 39.80
N PRO A 272 -24.85 -0.73 39.85
CA PRO A 272 -25.62 -1.84 39.31
C PRO A 272 -25.31 -1.98 37.81
N MET A 273 -24.81 -3.15 37.38
CA MET A 273 -24.47 -3.36 35.97
C MET A 273 -25.70 -3.27 35.05
N THR A 274 -26.91 -3.51 35.60
CA THR A 274 -28.22 -3.31 34.95
C THR A 274 -28.60 -1.85 34.69
N ASN A 275 -27.93 -0.89 35.32
CA ASN A 275 -28.16 0.54 35.09
C ASN A 275 -27.47 0.98 33.78
N MET A 276 -28.25 1.11 32.71
CA MET A 276 -27.74 1.50 31.38
C MET A 276 -27.63 3.02 31.17
N ASN A 277 -27.84 3.84 32.20
CA ASN A 277 -27.66 5.28 32.08
C ASN A 277 -26.20 5.60 31.71
N MET A 278 -25.99 6.44 30.70
CA MET A 278 -24.63 6.80 30.30
C MET A 278 -24.07 7.94 31.15
N ARG A 279 -24.93 8.89 31.54
CA ARG A 279 -24.55 10.11 32.24
C ARG A 279 -24.44 9.89 33.74
N ALA A 280 -23.53 10.62 34.38
CA ALA A 280 -23.47 10.68 35.82
C ALA A 280 -24.74 11.32 36.39
N ASP A 281 -25.23 10.78 37.49
CA ASP A 281 -26.36 11.33 38.24
C ASP A 281 -25.91 11.56 39.71
N PRO A 282 -25.61 12.82 40.07
CA PRO A 282 -25.21 13.17 41.43
C PRO A 282 -26.28 12.85 42.48
N ALA A 283 -27.57 12.83 42.13
CA ALA A 283 -28.64 12.59 43.09
C ALA A 283 -28.65 11.13 43.57
N THR A 284 -28.27 10.19 42.71
CA THR A 284 -28.16 8.76 43.03
C THR A 284 -26.72 8.32 43.35
N GLY A 285 -25.74 9.23 43.23
CA GLY A 285 -24.32 8.91 43.34
C GLY A 285 -23.77 8.10 42.16
N TYR A 286 -24.52 7.99 41.07
CA TYR A 286 -24.13 7.24 39.89
C TYR A 286 -23.03 7.99 39.10
N PRO A 287 -21.84 7.40 38.90
CA PRO A 287 -20.68 8.14 38.37
C PRO A 287 -20.64 8.28 36.84
N GLY A 288 -21.60 7.69 36.11
CA GLY A 288 -21.64 7.64 34.64
C GLY A 288 -20.79 6.51 34.05
N ARG A 289 -20.86 6.36 32.72
CA ARG A 289 -20.16 5.32 31.94
C ARG A 289 -19.41 5.91 30.75
N THR A 290 -18.43 5.14 30.25
CA THR A 290 -17.50 5.47 29.16
C THR A 290 -16.64 6.71 29.39
N TYR A 291 -15.64 6.91 28.55
CA TYR A 291 -14.80 8.12 28.55
C TYR A 291 -15.59 9.43 28.34
N ARG A 292 -16.83 9.33 27.83
CA ARG A 292 -17.67 10.49 27.55
C ARG A 292 -18.26 11.08 28.83
N PHE A 293 -18.62 10.27 29.82
CA PHE A 293 -19.42 10.75 30.96
C PHE A 293 -18.93 10.31 32.32
N TYR A 294 -18.10 9.27 32.38
CA TYR A 294 -17.58 8.77 33.64
C TYR A 294 -16.59 9.76 34.25
N LYS A 295 -16.88 10.21 35.47
CA LYS A 295 -16.05 11.21 36.19
C LYS A 295 -15.12 10.62 37.25
N GLY A 296 -15.15 9.29 37.43
CA GLY A 296 -14.35 8.61 38.45
C GLY A 296 -12.95 8.22 37.99
N GLU A 297 -12.22 7.55 38.88
CA GLU A 297 -10.87 7.06 38.59
C GLU A 297 -10.89 5.95 37.54
N THR A 298 -9.85 5.92 36.71
CA THR A 298 -9.64 4.88 35.67
C THR A 298 -8.33 4.14 35.92
N VAL A 299 -8.33 2.84 35.64
CA VAL A 299 -7.10 2.04 35.61
C VAL A 299 -6.30 2.40 34.37
N PHE A 300 -6.97 2.41 33.22
CA PHE A 300 -6.49 2.98 31.96
C PHE A 300 -7.66 3.67 31.25
N SER A 301 -7.38 4.80 30.62
CA SER A 301 -8.37 5.61 29.91
C SER A 301 -8.53 5.16 28.46
N PHE A 302 -9.69 5.50 27.87
CA PHE A 302 -9.89 5.40 26.42
C PHE A 302 -8.80 6.17 25.68
N GLY A 303 -8.19 5.53 24.67
CA GLY A 303 -7.08 6.08 23.90
C GLY A 303 -5.70 5.85 24.54
N ASP A 304 -5.59 5.25 25.73
CA ASP A 304 -4.29 4.92 26.32
C ASP A 304 -3.56 3.86 25.48
N GLY A 305 -2.24 4.00 25.44
CA GLY A 305 -1.33 3.14 24.70
C GLY A 305 0.01 3.85 24.55
N ILE A 306 1.12 3.15 24.68
CA ILE A 306 2.46 3.72 24.49
C ILE A 306 3.21 2.94 23.41
N SER A 307 4.22 3.58 22.85
CA SER A 307 5.11 3.03 21.83
C SER A 307 6.52 2.90 22.41
N PHE A 308 7.39 2.10 21.79
CA PHE A 308 8.83 2.10 22.11
C PHE A 308 9.50 3.42 21.72
N SER A 309 8.84 4.24 20.91
CA SER A 309 9.33 5.54 20.50
C SER A 309 8.50 6.65 21.14
N SER A 310 9.19 7.69 21.61
CA SER A 310 8.53 8.93 22.03
C SER A 310 8.05 9.70 20.80
N VAL A 311 6.86 10.26 20.89
CA VAL A 311 6.26 11.06 19.82
C VAL A 311 5.87 12.42 20.37
N GLU A 312 6.23 13.48 19.66
CA GLU A 312 5.85 14.86 19.98
C GLU A 312 4.77 15.36 19.01
N HIS A 313 3.83 16.12 19.56
CA HIS A 313 2.73 16.75 18.82
C HIS A 313 2.87 18.26 18.87
N LYS A 314 2.72 18.93 17.72
CA LYS A 314 2.67 20.38 17.64
C LYS A 314 1.50 20.81 16.78
N ILE A 315 0.51 21.47 17.39
CA ILE A 315 -0.58 22.10 16.65
C ILE A 315 0.00 23.31 15.91
N VAL A 316 -0.09 23.28 14.59
CA VAL A 316 0.35 24.37 13.71
C VAL A 316 -0.81 25.34 13.46
N LYS A 317 -2.00 24.82 13.19
CA LYS A 317 -3.21 25.59 12.93
C LYS A 317 -4.42 24.83 13.44
N ALA A 318 -5.26 25.47 14.24
CA ALA A 318 -6.56 24.95 14.63
C ALA A 318 -7.48 26.11 15.02
N PRO A 319 -8.79 26.04 14.76
CA PRO A 319 -9.73 27.02 15.30
C PRO A 319 -9.74 26.95 16.83
N GLN A 320 -9.69 28.10 17.50
CA GLN A 320 -9.82 28.15 18.97
C GLN A 320 -11.26 27.96 19.43
N LEU A 321 -12.23 28.34 18.58
CA LEU A 321 -13.66 28.20 18.82
C LEU A 321 -14.33 27.84 17.50
N VAL A 322 -15.27 26.88 17.55
CA VAL A 322 -16.13 26.53 16.43
C VAL A 322 -17.56 26.84 16.84
N SER A 323 -18.22 27.74 16.13
CA SER A 323 -19.63 28.10 16.36
C SER A 323 -20.52 27.27 15.45
N VAL A 324 -21.46 26.53 16.02
CA VAL A 324 -22.46 25.77 15.26
C VAL A 324 -23.81 26.49 15.37
N PRO A 325 -24.37 26.98 14.25
CA PRO A 325 -25.67 27.64 14.26
C PRO A 325 -26.81 26.61 14.48
N LEU A 326 -27.82 27.00 15.27
CA LEU A 326 -29.04 26.21 15.46
C LEU A 326 -30.18 26.79 14.63
N ALA A 327 -31.00 25.94 14.01
CA ALA A 327 -32.17 26.36 13.23
C ALA A 327 -33.16 27.18 14.08
N GLU A 328 -34.01 27.97 13.42
CA GLU A 328 -34.99 28.83 14.11
C GLU A 328 -36.11 28.06 14.81
N ASP A 329 -36.44 26.89 14.27
CA ASP A 329 -37.43 25.93 14.75
C ASP A 329 -36.84 24.81 15.62
N HIS A 330 -35.53 24.85 15.89
CA HIS A 330 -34.87 23.87 16.73
C HIS A 330 -35.47 23.90 18.14
N GLU A 331 -35.98 22.75 18.64
CA GLU A 331 -36.66 22.62 19.95
C GLU A 331 -35.83 23.22 21.12
N CYS A 332 -34.51 23.26 20.95
CA CYS A 332 -33.54 23.78 21.92
C CYS A 332 -33.33 25.31 21.90
N ARG A 333 -34.41 26.10 21.82
CA ARG A 333 -34.39 27.54 22.16
C ARG A 333 -35.05 27.88 23.50
N SER A 334 -35.47 26.87 24.27
CA SER A 334 -36.03 27.02 25.62
C SER A 334 -34.96 26.82 26.73
N SER A 335 -35.24 27.32 27.93
CA SER A 335 -34.40 27.15 29.12
C SER A 335 -34.42 25.73 29.74
N GLU A 336 -35.17 24.79 29.16
CA GLU A 336 -35.42 23.44 29.71
C GLU A 336 -34.83 22.31 28.85
N CYS A 337 -33.94 22.64 27.93
CA CYS A 337 -33.54 21.72 26.88
C CYS A 337 -32.63 20.56 27.39
N MET A 338 -33.06 19.31 27.22
CA MET A 338 -32.34 18.14 27.78
C MET A 338 -31.26 17.54 26.87
N SER A 339 -31.30 17.80 25.56
CA SER A 339 -30.32 17.30 24.59
C SER A 339 -30.28 18.18 23.33
N LEU A 340 -29.12 18.25 22.70
CA LEU A 340 -28.91 18.92 21.41
C LEU A 340 -28.38 17.87 20.43
N ASP A 341 -29.09 17.62 19.33
CA ASP A 341 -28.58 16.84 18.21
C ASP A 341 -27.93 17.78 17.20
N VAL A 342 -26.72 17.42 16.75
CA VAL A 342 -25.89 18.25 15.86
C VAL A 342 -25.56 17.47 14.58
N ALA A 343 -26.23 16.35 14.32
CA ALA A 343 -25.93 15.47 13.20
C ALA A 343 -26.65 15.84 11.88
N ASP A 344 -25.90 15.60 10.79
CA ASP A 344 -26.24 15.51 9.35
C ASP A 344 -26.97 16.65 8.62
N GLU A 345 -28.08 17.21 9.10
CA GLU A 345 -28.83 18.20 8.29
C GLU A 345 -28.27 19.63 8.39
N HIS A 346 -27.59 19.98 9.49
CA HIS A 346 -27.22 21.38 9.81
C HIS A 346 -25.71 21.67 9.84
N CYS A 347 -24.88 20.62 9.82
CA CYS A 347 -23.43 20.74 9.67
C CYS A 347 -22.97 20.76 8.21
N GLN A 348 -23.90 20.83 7.24
CA GLN A 348 -23.56 20.88 5.82
C GLN A 348 -22.70 22.12 5.54
N ASN A 349 -21.41 21.89 5.24
CA ASN A 349 -20.33 22.85 4.97
C ASN A 349 -19.53 23.39 6.18
N LEU A 350 -19.77 22.89 7.41
CA LEU A 350 -18.94 23.28 8.55
C LEU A 350 -17.65 22.45 8.59
N ALA A 351 -16.71 22.79 7.71
CA ALA A 351 -15.37 22.19 7.66
C ALA A 351 -14.35 23.15 8.28
N PHE A 352 -13.46 22.62 9.12
CA PHE A 352 -12.32 23.36 9.64
C PHE A 352 -11.09 22.46 9.63
N ASP A 353 -9.96 23.02 9.23
CA ASP A 353 -8.70 22.29 9.15
C ASP A 353 -7.95 22.37 10.48
N VAL A 354 -7.51 21.21 10.97
CA VAL A 354 -6.56 21.09 12.07
C VAL A 354 -5.24 20.58 11.49
N HIS A 355 -4.22 21.42 11.49
CA HIS A 355 -2.89 21.06 11.03
C HIS A 355 -2.04 20.70 12.25
N LEU A 356 -1.60 19.44 12.30
CA LEU A 356 -0.76 18.91 13.36
C LEU A 356 0.55 18.38 12.76
N VAL A 357 1.67 18.69 13.40
CA VAL A 357 2.94 18.01 13.16
C VAL A 357 3.13 16.92 14.19
N VAL A 358 3.46 15.72 13.72
CA VAL A 358 3.79 14.55 14.53
C VAL A 358 5.25 14.19 14.29
N LYS A 359 6.05 14.17 15.35
CA LYS A 359 7.49 13.88 15.27
C LYS A 359 7.82 12.62 16.05
N ASN A 360 8.49 11.66 15.41
CA ASN A 360 9.03 10.50 16.09
C ASN A 360 10.43 10.81 16.63
N MET A 361 10.54 10.87 17.96
CA MET A 361 11.78 11.15 18.68
C MET A 361 12.57 9.87 19.02
N GLY A 362 11.97 8.69 18.81
CA GLY A 362 12.61 7.40 19.00
C GLY A 362 13.40 6.92 17.78
N GLN A 363 14.28 5.95 18.00
CA GLN A 363 15.14 5.38 16.95
C GLN A 363 14.42 4.36 16.06
N MET A 364 13.29 3.82 16.54
CA MET A 364 12.55 2.78 15.84
C MET A 364 11.42 3.42 15.04
N SER A 365 11.24 2.99 13.79
CA SER A 365 10.05 3.36 13.03
C SER A 365 8.79 2.92 13.78
N SER A 366 7.78 3.77 13.77
CA SER A 366 6.56 3.55 14.55
C SER A 366 5.36 4.09 13.81
N SER A 367 4.23 3.43 13.99
CA SER A 367 2.95 4.06 13.67
C SER A 367 2.43 4.77 14.91
N HIS A 368 1.79 5.91 14.74
CA HIS A 368 1.21 6.67 15.83
C HIS A 368 -0.23 7.04 15.50
N VAL A 369 -1.15 6.76 16.43
CA VAL A 369 -2.56 7.14 16.30
C VAL A 369 -2.76 8.51 16.94
N VAL A 370 -3.14 9.49 16.12
CA VAL A 370 -3.58 10.81 16.55
C VAL A 370 -5.10 10.75 16.79
N LEU A 371 -5.54 11.15 17.98
CA LEU A 371 -6.97 11.20 18.36
C LEU A 371 -7.39 12.66 18.52
N LEU A 372 -8.36 13.13 17.72
CA LEU A 372 -8.92 14.47 17.84
C LEU A 372 -10.20 14.41 18.67
N PHE A 373 -10.16 15.02 19.85
CA PHE A 373 -11.33 15.13 20.72
C PHE A 373 -11.87 16.57 20.71
N PHE A 374 -13.19 16.70 20.80
CA PHE A 374 -13.84 17.95 21.15
C PHE A 374 -14.47 17.86 22.54
N THR A 375 -14.49 18.99 23.26
CA THR A 375 -15.19 19.14 24.53
C THR A 375 -16.35 20.12 24.32
N PRO A 376 -17.62 19.68 24.44
CA PRO A 376 -18.77 20.58 24.33
C PRO A 376 -18.83 21.59 25.49
N PRO A 377 -19.55 22.71 25.34
CA PRO A 377 -19.90 23.59 26.45
C PRO A 377 -20.59 22.84 27.60
N SER A 378 -20.33 23.27 28.84
CA SER A 378 -20.85 22.65 30.07
C SER A 378 -22.36 22.89 30.26
N VAL A 379 -23.18 22.18 29.49
CA VAL A 379 -24.65 22.27 29.52
C VAL A 379 -25.23 20.88 29.80
N HIS A 380 -26.18 20.77 30.75
CA HIS A 380 -26.95 19.56 31.07
C HIS A 380 -26.15 18.24 31.10
N ASN A 381 -25.05 18.19 31.86
CA ASN A 381 -24.18 17.00 31.96
C ASN A 381 -23.66 16.50 30.60
N ALA A 382 -23.36 17.41 29.66
CA ALA A 382 -22.72 17.13 28.38
C ALA A 382 -21.49 16.20 28.50
N PRO A 383 -21.14 15.46 27.43
CA PRO A 383 -19.92 14.66 27.42
C PRO A 383 -18.69 15.48 27.83
N GLN A 384 -17.77 14.92 28.62
CA GLN A 384 -16.50 15.53 28.96
C GLN A 384 -15.63 15.74 27.72
N LYS A 385 -15.62 14.74 26.83
CA LYS A 385 -14.98 14.77 25.52
C LYS A 385 -15.68 13.80 24.58
N HIS A 386 -15.54 14.04 23.29
CA HIS A 386 -16.06 13.18 22.23
C HIS A 386 -15.04 13.11 21.10
N LEU A 387 -14.75 11.89 20.62
CA LEU A 387 -13.83 11.67 19.52
C LEU A 387 -14.48 12.14 18.22
N LEU A 388 -13.89 13.14 17.56
CA LEU A 388 -14.33 13.62 16.24
C LEU A 388 -13.76 12.77 15.10
N GLY A 389 -12.51 12.33 15.26
CA GLY A 389 -11.78 11.60 14.25
C GLY A 389 -10.44 11.14 14.77
N PHE A 390 -9.82 10.24 14.03
CA PHE A 390 -8.48 9.75 14.31
C PHE A 390 -7.75 9.43 13.02
N GLU A 391 -6.43 9.52 13.07
CA GLU A 391 -5.56 9.18 11.94
C GLU A 391 -4.36 8.39 12.44
N LYS A 392 -3.95 7.36 11.71
CA LYS A 392 -2.76 6.57 12.01
C LYS A 392 -1.66 6.96 11.03
N VAL A 393 -0.61 7.60 11.54
CA VAL A 393 0.53 8.06 10.75
C VAL A 393 1.72 7.12 10.92
N HIS A 394 2.45 6.84 9.84
CA HIS A 394 3.71 6.10 9.89
C HIS A 394 4.90 7.06 9.94
N LEU A 395 5.82 6.85 10.89
CA LEU A 395 6.96 7.71 11.14
C LEU A 395 8.24 6.87 11.23
N ALA A 396 9.26 7.20 10.45
CA ALA A 396 10.56 6.58 10.58
C ALA A 396 11.23 6.96 11.92
N GLY A 397 12.28 6.23 12.32
CA GLY A 397 13.07 6.59 13.50
C GLY A 397 13.75 7.96 13.34
N LYS A 398 13.66 8.82 14.36
CA LYS A 398 14.18 10.20 14.37
C LYS A 398 13.69 11.07 13.21
N SER A 399 12.52 10.78 12.65
CA SER A 399 11.96 11.60 11.57
C SER A 399 10.84 12.50 12.11
N GLU A 400 10.91 13.78 11.73
CA GLU A 400 9.70 14.55 11.51
C GLU A 400 8.97 13.97 10.29
N ALA A 401 7.69 14.30 10.09
CA ALA A 401 7.03 14.06 8.80
C ALA A 401 7.61 14.97 7.69
N GLN A 402 8.94 14.94 7.53
CA GLN A 402 9.74 15.70 6.59
C GLN A 402 9.97 14.85 5.34
N LEU A 403 9.60 15.39 4.20
CA LEU A 403 9.81 14.76 2.91
C LEU A 403 11.32 14.67 2.62
N LYS A 404 11.76 13.52 2.08
CA LYS A 404 13.12 13.39 1.52
C LYS A 404 13.24 14.14 0.20
N VAL A 405 12.28 13.91 -0.68
CA VAL A 405 12.09 14.58 -1.98
C VAL A 405 10.58 14.68 -2.22
N ALA A 406 10.12 15.75 -2.86
CA ALA A 406 8.74 15.87 -3.31
C ALA A 406 8.59 15.20 -4.68
N ALA A 407 7.98 14.02 -4.70
CA ALA A 407 7.65 13.33 -5.95
C ALA A 407 6.47 14.00 -6.67
N CYS A 408 6.40 13.85 -7.98
CA CYS A 408 5.32 14.36 -8.83
C CYS A 408 4.80 13.26 -9.75
N CYS A 409 3.50 12.96 -9.67
CA CYS A 409 2.86 12.00 -10.57
C CYS A 409 2.41 12.67 -11.86
N LYS A 410 2.80 12.10 -13.00
CA LYS A 410 2.60 12.71 -14.32
C LYS A 410 2.33 11.67 -15.42
N HIS A 411 1.62 12.02 -16.50
CA HIS A 411 0.98 13.31 -16.80
C HIS A 411 -0.55 13.14 -16.71
N TYR A 412 -1.21 13.96 -15.90
CA TYR A 412 -2.62 13.83 -15.56
C TYR A 412 -3.50 14.64 -16.55
N THR A 413 -4.32 14.03 -17.39
CA THR A 413 -4.53 12.58 -17.60
C THR A 413 -4.82 12.26 -19.07
N ALA A 414 -4.91 10.98 -19.39
CA ALA A 414 -5.10 10.46 -20.75
C ALA A 414 -4.06 10.98 -21.76
N TYR A 415 -2.84 11.23 -21.27
CA TYR A 415 -1.65 11.52 -22.06
C TYR A 415 -0.89 10.22 -22.35
N ASP A 416 -1.01 9.70 -23.57
CA ASP A 416 -0.31 8.48 -24.00
C ASP A 416 0.18 8.52 -25.47
N LEU A 417 0.27 9.73 -26.04
CA LEU A 417 0.62 9.98 -27.45
C LEU A 417 1.42 11.29 -27.57
N ASP A 418 2.52 11.27 -28.33
CA ASP A 418 3.43 12.39 -28.51
C ASP A 418 3.29 13.07 -29.89
N ASN A 419 3.44 12.30 -30.98
CA ASN A 419 3.37 12.78 -32.37
C ASN A 419 3.02 11.66 -33.39
N TRP A 420 1.97 10.90 -33.14
CA TRP A 420 1.61 9.79 -34.02
C TRP A 420 0.96 10.27 -35.33
N LYS A 421 1.63 10.00 -36.46
CA LYS A 421 1.17 10.38 -37.83
C LYS A 421 0.77 11.87 -37.96
N GLY A 422 1.50 12.75 -37.28
CA GLY A 422 1.28 14.20 -37.31
C GLY A 422 0.24 14.73 -36.33
N VAL A 423 -0.39 13.87 -35.54
CA VAL A 423 -1.25 14.29 -34.41
C VAL A 423 -0.33 14.56 -33.22
N GLN A 424 -0.21 15.82 -32.83
CA GLN A 424 0.70 16.24 -31.77
C GLN A 424 0.01 16.29 -30.42
N ARG A 425 0.74 15.90 -29.37
CA ARG A 425 0.31 16.01 -27.97
C ARG A 425 -0.24 17.36 -27.56
N TYR A 426 0.28 18.44 -28.13
CA TYR A 426 -0.07 19.81 -27.78
C TYR A 426 -1.50 20.18 -28.16
N THR A 427 -2.08 19.55 -29.18
CA THR A 427 -3.42 19.86 -29.68
C THR A 427 -4.33 18.62 -29.73
N PHE A 428 -3.84 17.48 -29.26
CA PHE A 428 -4.61 16.26 -29.21
C PHE A 428 -5.78 16.40 -28.22
N ASN A 429 -6.99 16.10 -28.69
CA ASN A 429 -8.17 15.98 -27.85
C ASN A 429 -8.50 14.49 -27.64
N ALA A 430 -8.13 13.98 -26.47
CA ALA A 430 -8.44 12.63 -26.05
C ALA A 430 -9.93 12.53 -25.71
N VAL A 431 -10.70 11.88 -26.59
CA VAL A 431 -12.12 11.57 -26.34
C VAL A 431 -12.21 10.28 -25.55
N VAL A 432 -12.51 10.37 -24.26
CA VAL A 432 -12.47 9.25 -23.31
C VAL A 432 -13.81 9.11 -22.60
N THR A 433 -14.35 7.90 -22.55
CA THR A 433 -15.57 7.62 -21.79
C THR A 433 -15.32 7.76 -20.29
N GLN A 434 -16.35 8.13 -19.52
CA GLN A 434 -16.23 8.17 -18.05
C GLN A 434 -15.80 6.83 -17.46
N GLN A 435 -16.26 5.72 -18.05
CA GLN A 435 -15.89 4.38 -17.63
C GLN A 435 -14.38 4.13 -17.80
N ASP A 436 -13.81 4.45 -18.97
CA ASP A 436 -12.38 4.28 -19.22
C ASP A 436 -11.52 5.25 -18.39
N LEU A 437 -12.03 6.47 -18.11
CA LEU A 437 -11.39 7.38 -17.16
C LEU A 437 -11.29 6.74 -15.77
N ASP A 438 -12.40 6.25 -15.23
CA ASP A 438 -12.47 5.72 -13.87
C ASP A 438 -11.71 4.38 -13.70
N ASP A 439 -11.68 3.52 -14.72
CA ASP A 439 -11.13 2.17 -14.61
C ASP A 439 -9.75 1.95 -15.27
N THR A 440 -9.24 2.95 -15.99
CA THR A 440 -7.96 2.84 -16.74
C THR A 440 -7.07 4.06 -16.56
N PHE A 441 -7.52 5.27 -16.87
CA PHE A 441 -6.64 6.44 -16.92
C PHE A 441 -6.41 7.12 -15.55
N GLN A 442 -7.40 7.10 -14.65
CA GLN A 442 -7.29 7.69 -13.32
C GLN A 442 -6.72 6.79 -12.22
N PRO A 443 -6.91 5.45 -12.20
CA PRO A 443 -6.45 4.60 -11.09
C PRO A 443 -4.97 4.77 -10.70
N PRO A 444 -3.99 4.89 -11.63
CA PRO A 444 -2.60 5.12 -11.25
C PRO A 444 -2.39 6.42 -10.46
N PHE A 445 -3.09 7.49 -10.86
CA PHE A 445 -3.02 8.78 -10.17
C PHE A 445 -3.76 8.76 -8.84
N LYS A 446 -4.92 8.08 -8.77
CA LYS A 446 -5.65 7.87 -7.52
C LYS A 446 -4.77 7.19 -6.47
N SER A 447 -4.14 6.07 -6.82
CA SER A 447 -3.21 5.38 -5.92
C SER A 447 -1.98 6.21 -5.62
N CYS A 448 -1.45 6.97 -6.58
CA CYS A 448 -0.35 7.88 -6.29
C CYS A 448 -0.69 8.95 -5.24
N VAL A 449 -1.91 9.53 -5.30
CA VAL A 449 -2.34 10.54 -4.34
C VAL A 449 -2.72 9.92 -3.00
N ILE A 450 -3.55 8.89 -2.99
CA ILE A 450 -4.11 8.31 -1.76
C ILE A 450 -3.10 7.38 -1.07
N ASP A 451 -2.57 6.40 -1.79
CA ASP A 451 -1.69 5.38 -1.22
C ASP A 451 -0.23 5.89 -1.14
N GLY A 452 0.20 6.61 -2.18
CA GLY A 452 1.55 7.17 -2.28
C GLY A 452 1.75 8.47 -1.51
N ASN A 453 0.67 9.14 -1.08
CA ASN A 453 0.69 10.47 -0.43
C ASN A 453 1.63 11.46 -1.17
N VAL A 454 1.53 11.49 -2.49
CA VAL A 454 2.42 12.26 -3.35
C VAL A 454 2.35 13.75 -3.04
N ALA A 455 3.48 14.44 -3.16
CA ALA A 455 3.57 15.87 -2.91
C ALA A 455 3.08 16.72 -4.10
N SER A 456 2.97 16.13 -5.30
CA SER A 456 2.56 16.85 -6.49
C SER A 456 1.92 15.96 -7.57
N VAL A 457 1.06 16.56 -8.39
CA VAL A 457 0.53 15.98 -9.63
C VAL A 457 0.74 16.97 -10.77
N MET A 458 1.22 16.50 -11.92
CA MET A 458 1.42 17.33 -13.10
C MET A 458 0.28 17.15 -14.09
N CYS A 459 -0.40 18.23 -14.48
CA CYS A 459 -1.39 18.20 -15.54
C CYS A 459 -0.72 18.13 -16.93
N SER A 460 -1.32 17.40 -17.86
CA SER A 460 -0.77 17.16 -19.21
C SER A 460 -1.01 18.31 -20.20
N TYR A 461 -0.41 18.19 -21.39
CA TYR A 461 -0.67 19.10 -22.52
C TYR A 461 -2.05 18.93 -23.15
N ASN A 462 -2.51 17.69 -23.35
CA ASN A 462 -3.66 17.39 -24.18
C ASN A 462 -4.97 17.92 -23.60
N GLN A 463 -6.01 17.90 -24.44
CA GLN A 463 -7.38 18.03 -23.98
C GLN A 463 -7.95 16.66 -23.63
N VAL A 464 -8.88 16.62 -22.68
CA VAL A 464 -9.75 15.47 -22.43
C VAL A 464 -11.18 15.93 -22.63
N ASN A 465 -11.90 15.27 -23.54
CA ASN A 465 -13.28 15.59 -23.89
C ASN A 465 -13.51 17.08 -24.21
N GLY A 466 -12.53 17.73 -24.84
CA GLY A 466 -12.58 19.12 -25.30
C GLY A 466 -12.06 20.17 -24.32
N ILE A 467 -11.58 19.77 -23.13
CA ILE A 467 -11.06 20.70 -22.11
C ILE A 467 -9.56 20.43 -21.88
N PRO A 468 -8.67 21.45 -21.96
CA PRO A 468 -7.26 21.28 -21.62
C PRO A 468 -7.10 20.83 -20.17
N THR A 469 -6.29 19.80 -19.90
CA THR A 469 -6.24 19.20 -18.56
C THR A 469 -5.77 20.16 -17.46
N CYS A 470 -4.92 21.14 -17.80
CA CYS A 470 -4.50 22.18 -16.85
C CYS A 470 -5.54 23.28 -16.59
N ALA A 471 -6.63 23.32 -17.38
CA ALA A 471 -7.72 24.29 -17.31
C ALA A 471 -9.08 23.61 -16.99
N ASP A 472 -9.05 22.38 -16.48
CA ASP A 472 -10.24 21.60 -16.14
C ASP A 472 -10.49 21.59 -14.62
N PRO A 473 -11.53 22.29 -14.11
CA PRO A 473 -11.83 22.34 -12.69
C PRO A 473 -12.38 21.02 -12.15
N ASP A 474 -13.00 20.18 -12.97
CA ASP A 474 -13.52 18.88 -12.52
C ASP A 474 -12.36 17.91 -12.28
N LEU A 475 -11.34 17.94 -13.14
CA LEU A 475 -10.14 17.12 -12.99
C LEU A 475 -9.24 17.60 -11.84
N LEU A 476 -8.93 18.89 -11.77
CA LEU A 476 -7.94 19.41 -10.81
C LEU A 476 -8.57 19.69 -9.43
N LYS A 477 -9.52 20.63 -9.35
CA LYS A 477 -10.22 20.95 -8.10
C LYS A 477 -11.15 19.84 -7.66
N GLY A 478 -11.93 19.27 -8.58
CA GLY A 478 -12.94 18.25 -8.28
C GLY A 478 -12.32 16.92 -7.85
N ILE A 479 -11.48 16.32 -8.70
CA ILE A 479 -10.94 14.98 -8.46
C ILE A 479 -9.66 15.03 -7.61
N ILE A 480 -8.58 15.66 -8.09
CA ILE A 480 -7.28 15.63 -7.38
C ILE A 480 -7.41 16.26 -5.99
N ARG A 481 -7.90 17.49 -5.90
CA ARG A 481 -8.00 18.19 -4.61
C ARG A 481 -9.25 17.77 -3.83
N GLY A 482 -10.39 17.64 -4.50
CA GLY A 482 -11.68 17.40 -3.87
C GLY A 482 -11.87 15.94 -3.42
N LYS A 483 -11.78 14.98 -4.34
CA LYS A 483 -12.01 13.56 -4.04
C LYS A 483 -10.79 12.86 -3.44
N TRP A 484 -9.60 13.09 -4.00
CA TRP A 484 -8.37 12.39 -3.57
C TRP A 484 -7.60 13.15 -2.49
N LYS A 485 -7.98 14.39 -2.19
CA LYS A 485 -7.43 15.19 -1.09
C LYS A 485 -5.90 15.36 -1.18
N LEU A 486 -5.38 15.67 -2.37
CA LEU A 486 -3.94 15.93 -2.56
C LEU A 486 -3.41 16.90 -1.51
N ASN A 487 -2.49 16.41 -0.68
CA ASN A 487 -1.74 17.21 0.29
C ASN A 487 -0.45 17.70 -0.35
N GLY A 488 -0.57 18.65 -1.28
CA GLY A 488 0.52 19.03 -2.17
C GLY A 488 0.09 20.06 -3.20
N TYR A 489 0.90 20.21 -4.25
CA TYR A 489 0.67 21.21 -5.30
C TYR A 489 0.49 20.58 -6.69
N ILE A 490 -0.35 21.18 -7.53
CA ILE A 490 -0.57 20.80 -8.92
C ILE A 490 0.30 21.67 -9.82
N VAL A 491 1.07 21.05 -10.72
CA VAL A 491 1.99 21.74 -11.64
C VAL A 491 1.61 21.50 -13.10
N SER A 492 1.91 22.43 -14.00
CA SER A 492 1.77 22.21 -15.44
C SER A 492 2.94 21.41 -16.01
N ASP A 493 2.72 20.68 -17.09
CA ASP A 493 3.83 20.28 -17.97
C ASP A 493 4.43 21.54 -18.65
N CYS A 494 5.63 21.44 -19.22
CA CYS A 494 6.46 22.59 -19.59
C CYS A 494 6.42 22.93 -21.10
N ASP A 495 5.52 23.77 -21.63
CA ASP A 495 4.67 24.78 -20.99
C ASP A 495 3.20 24.63 -21.42
N SER A 496 2.42 23.86 -20.67
CA SER A 496 1.01 23.56 -20.97
C SER A 496 0.11 24.79 -20.87
N VAL A 497 0.48 25.78 -20.04
CA VAL A 497 -0.29 27.01 -19.88
C VAL A 497 -0.19 27.86 -21.14
N GLU A 498 1.00 27.94 -21.72
CA GLU A 498 1.20 28.60 -23.01
C GLU A 498 0.48 27.86 -24.15
N VAL A 499 0.61 26.53 -24.21
CA VAL A 499 0.04 25.67 -25.26
C VAL A 499 -1.50 25.80 -25.31
N LEU A 500 -2.19 25.85 -24.17
CA LEU A 500 -3.65 25.96 -24.15
C LEU A 500 -4.16 27.25 -24.82
N PHE A 501 -3.35 28.31 -24.80
CA PHE A 501 -3.65 29.58 -25.47
C PHE A 501 -3.15 29.59 -26.92
N LYS A 502 -1.85 29.35 -27.13
CA LYS A 502 -1.19 29.56 -28.43
C LYS A 502 -1.57 28.52 -29.46
N ASP A 503 -1.63 27.25 -29.07
CA ASP A 503 -1.80 26.14 -30.00
C ASP A 503 -3.22 25.58 -29.98
N GLN A 504 -3.86 25.55 -28.80
CA GLN A 504 -5.22 25.04 -28.65
C GLN A 504 -6.31 26.10 -28.82
N HIS A 505 -5.95 27.39 -28.73
CA HIS A 505 -6.89 28.52 -28.83
C HIS A 505 -8.10 28.41 -27.88
N TYR A 506 -7.89 27.84 -26.69
CA TYR A 506 -8.97 27.59 -25.74
C TYR A 506 -9.45 28.88 -25.06
N THR A 507 -8.54 29.83 -24.83
CA THR A 507 -8.85 31.18 -24.33
C THR A 507 -8.56 32.25 -25.38
N LYS A 508 -9.16 33.44 -25.23
CA LYS A 508 -9.02 34.54 -26.20
C LYS A 508 -7.82 35.42 -25.92
N THR A 509 -7.42 35.52 -24.65
CA THR A 509 -6.28 36.33 -24.21
C THR A 509 -5.33 35.50 -23.35
N PRO A 510 -4.06 35.91 -23.26
CA PRO A 510 -3.12 35.24 -22.36
C PRO A 510 -3.49 35.42 -20.88
N GLU A 511 -4.11 36.53 -20.49
CA GLU A 511 -4.62 36.73 -19.14
C GLU A 511 -5.81 35.81 -18.81
N GLU A 512 -6.67 35.50 -19.77
CA GLU A 512 -7.73 34.51 -19.59
C GLU A 512 -7.15 33.10 -19.36
N ALA A 513 -6.07 32.71 -20.05
CA ALA A 513 -5.40 31.43 -19.82
C ALA A 513 -4.80 31.33 -18.40
N ALA A 514 -4.12 32.38 -17.96
CA ALA A 514 -3.59 32.46 -16.60
C ALA A 514 -4.69 32.39 -15.54
N ALA A 515 -5.78 33.13 -15.74
CA ALA A 515 -6.92 33.11 -14.82
C ALA A 515 -7.58 31.72 -14.75
N GLN A 516 -7.88 31.13 -15.91
CA GLN A 516 -8.63 29.88 -15.98
C GLN A 516 -7.86 28.70 -15.38
N THR A 517 -6.55 28.62 -15.59
CA THR A 517 -5.73 27.54 -15.04
C THR A 517 -5.62 27.63 -13.51
N ILE A 518 -5.36 28.81 -12.95
CA ILE A 518 -5.36 29.05 -11.49
C ILE A 518 -6.74 28.74 -10.90
N GLN A 519 -7.80 29.22 -11.53
CA GLN A 519 -9.18 28.96 -11.11
C GLN A 519 -9.58 27.49 -11.25
N SER A 520 -8.92 26.71 -12.09
CA SER A 520 -9.17 25.27 -12.20
C SER A 520 -8.47 24.47 -11.11
N GLY A 521 -7.42 25.02 -10.50
CA GLY A 521 -6.69 24.41 -9.39
C GLY A 521 -5.19 24.28 -9.60
N LEU A 522 -4.65 24.80 -10.71
CA LEU A 522 -3.22 24.82 -10.96
C LEU A 522 -2.51 25.69 -9.93
N ASP A 523 -1.45 25.17 -9.31
CA ASP A 523 -0.69 25.89 -8.28
C ASP A 523 0.64 26.43 -8.79
N LEU A 524 1.26 25.73 -9.74
CA LEU A 524 2.58 26.05 -10.27
C LEU A 524 2.61 25.90 -11.79
N ASP A 525 3.25 26.85 -12.45
CA ASP A 525 3.53 26.79 -13.87
C ASP A 525 4.97 26.34 -14.13
N CYS A 526 5.14 25.24 -14.87
CA CYS A 526 6.45 24.88 -15.44
C CYS A 526 6.73 25.75 -16.66
N GLY A 527 7.01 27.02 -16.42
CA GLY A 527 7.13 28.00 -17.48
C GLY A 527 7.32 29.40 -16.90
N ASN A 528 7.09 30.40 -17.72
CA ASN A 528 7.05 31.80 -17.28
C ASN A 528 5.69 32.45 -17.49
N TYR A 529 4.69 31.69 -17.98
CA TYR A 529 3.43 32.21 -18.47
C TYR A 529 2.60 32.82 -17.34
N LEU A 530 2.43 32.09 -16.23
CA LEU A 530 1.74 32.66 -15.05
C LEU A 530 2.50 33.87 -14.49
N GLY A 531 3.83 33.86 -14.51
CA GLY A 531 4.65 34.99 -14.07
C GLY A 531 4.45 36.25 -14.92
N GLN A 532 4.14 36.12 -16.20
CA GLN A 532 3.96 37.23 -17.13
C GLN A 532 2.53 37.81 -17.12
N TYR A 533 1.50 36.96 -17.06
CA TYR A 533 0.13 37.37 -17.36
C TYR A 533 -0.81 37.43 -16.15
N THR A 534 -0.44 36.83 -15.01
CA THR A 534 -1.35 36.79 -13.84
C THR A 534 -1.66 38.17 -13.26
N GLU A 535 -0.70 39.11 -13.25
CA GLU A 535 -0.96 40.48 -12.78
C GLU A 535 -2.02 41.18 -13.67
N GLY A 536 -1.92 40.98 -14.99
CA GLY A 536 -2.91 41.48 -15.94
C GLY A 536 -4.30 40.88 -15.71
N ALA A 537 -4.35 39.58 -15.45
CA ALA A 537 -5.58 38.86 -15.14
C ALA A 537 -6.28 39.39 -13.87
N VAL A 538 -5.51 39.69 -12.82
CA VAL A 538 -6.05 40.31 -11.58
C VAL A 538 -6.59 41.71 -11.86
N LYS A 539 -5.83 42.55 -12.58
CA LYS A 539 -6.27 43.92 -12.92
C LYS A 539 -7.55 43.94 -13.75
N GLN A 540 -7.78 42.91 -14.56
CA GLN A 540 -8.99 42.73 -15.36
C GLN A 540 -10.14 42.07 -14.58
N GLY A 541 -9.92 41.65 -13.33
CA GLY A 541 -10.92 40.97 -12.51
C GLY A 541 -11.20 39.52 -12.95
N LEU A 542 -10.31 38.91 -13.73
CA LEU A 542 -10.47 37.54 -14.23
C LEU A 542 -10.12 36.49 -13.16
N VAL A 543 -9.22 36.81 -12.23
CA VAL A 543 -8.84 35.97 -11.09
C VAL A 543 -8.61 36.85 -9.86
N ASP A 544 -8.94 36.33 -8.67
CA ASP A 544 -8.71 37.04 -7.42
C ASP A 544 -7.34 36.72 -6.80
N GLU A 545 -6.83 37.64 -5.98
CA GLU A 545 -5.58 37.44 -5.25
C GLU A 545 -5.66 36.25 -4.28
N ALA A 546 -6.85 35.92 -3.79
CA ALA A 546 -7.06 34.78 -2.90
C ALA A 546 -6.72 33.44 -3.58
N SER A 547 -7.08 33.27 -4.85
CA SER A 547 -6.75 32.08 -5.63
C SER A 547 -5.25 31.93 -5.83
N ILE A 548 -4.55 33.05 -6.06
CA ILE A 548 -3.08 33.09 -6.17
C ILE A 548 -2.44 32.74 -4.82
N ASN A 549 -2.94 33.32 -3.73
CA ASN A 549 -2.44 33.03 -2.39
C ASN A 549 -2.58 31.55 -2.02
N ASN A 550 -3.67 30.90 -2.43
CA ASN A 550 -3.85 29.45 -2.24
C ASN A 550 -2.81 28.64 -3.03
N ALA A 551 -2.59 28.98 -4.30
CA ALA A 551 -1.59 28.34 -5.15
C ALA A 551 -0.16 28.44 -4.56
N VAL A 552 0.22 29.63 -4.11
CA VAL A 552 1.51 29.87 -3.45
C VAL A 552 1.59 29.12 -2.12
N SER A 553 0.52 29.10 -1.33
CA SER A 553 0.49 28.40 -0.04
C SER A 553 0.73 26.90 -0.18
N ASN A 554 0.15 26.25 -1.19
CA ASN A 554 0.36 24.83 -1.45
C ASN A 554 1.83 24.51 -1.80
N ASN A 555 2.45 25.35 -2.63
CA ASN A 555 3.88 25.22 -2.97
C ASN A 555 4.78 25.41 -1.74
N PHE A 556 4.57 26.50 -0.98
CA PHE A 556 5.39 26.81 0.19
C PHE A 556 5.19 25.79 1.32
N ALA A 557 3.98 25.25 1.50
CA ALA A 557 3.74 24.17 2.45
C ALA A 557 4.58 22.92 2.11
N THR A 558 4.72 22.59 0.83
CA THR A 558 5.59 21.49 0.40
C THR A 558 7.08 21.80 0.62
N LEU A 559 7.53 23.03 0.36
CA LEU A 559 8.91 23.45 0.69
C LEU A 559 9.20 23.42 2.19
N MET A 560 8.24 23.80 3.03
CA MET A 560 8.31 23.66 4.49
C MET A 560 8.42 22.19 4.89
N ARG A 561 7.63 21.29 4.29
CA ARG A 561 7.73 19.83 4.53
C ARG A 561 9.06 19.23 4.06
N LEU A 562 9.76 19.86 3.13
CA LEU A 562 11.12 19.48 2.73
C LEU A 562 12.20 20.05 3.67
N GLY A 563 11.81 20.93 4.61
CA GLY A 563 12.69 21.58 5.57
C GLY A 563 13.54 22.72 5.01
N PHE A 564 13.12 23.34 3.90
CA PHE A 564 13.82 24.50 3.32
C PHE A 564 13.89 25.71 4.27
N PHE A 565 13.03 25.75 5.29
CA PHE A 565 12.94 26.85 6.25
C PHE A 565 13.38 26.45 7.67
N ASP A 566 13.91 25.23 7.85
CA ASP A 566 14.23 24.66 9.17
C ASP A 566 15.69 24.92 9.59
N GLY A 567 16.25 26.08 9.23
CA GLY A 567 17.60 26.49 9.60
C GLY A 567 18.68 25.94 8.67
N ASP A 568 19.82 25.55 9.26
CA ASP A 568 21.01 25.10 8.51
C ASP A 568 20.77 23.73 7.83
N PRO A 569 20.75 23.65 6.49
CA PRO A 569 20.46 22.40 5.78
C PRO A 569 21.43 21.27 6.12
N SER A 570 22.69 21.57 6.48
CA SER A 570 23.68 20.55 6.87
C SER A 570 23.31 19.82 8.17
N LYS A 571 22.45 20.43 9.00
CA LYS A 571 21.97 19.86 10.26
C LYS A 571 20.66 19.10 10.12
N GLN A 572 20.05 19.11 8.94
CA GLN A 572 18.81 18.39 8.62
C GLN A 572 19.09 16.89 8.35
N PRO A 573 18.08 15.99 8.46
CA PRO A 573 18.26 14.54 8.32
C PRO A 573 18.99 14.08 7.04
N TYR A 574 18.84 14.83 5.95
CA TYR A 574 19.44 14.55 4.65
C TYR A 574 20.63 15.46 4.29
N GLY A 575 21.02 16.37 5.19
CA GLY A 575 22.01 17.42 4.94
C GLY A 575 23.45 16.95 4.73
N ASN A 576 23.76 15.73 5.18
CA ASN A 576 25.09 15.13 5.07
C ASN A 576 25.28 14.28 3.80
N LEU A 577 24.23 14.11 2.98
CA LEU A 577 24.35 13.38 1.72
C LEU A 577 25.19 14.20 0.73
N GLY A 578 26.17 13.56 0.10
CA GLY A 578 27.07 14.21 -0.84
C GLY A 578 27.65 13.29 -1.91
N PRO A 579 28.69 13.73 -2.64
CA PRO A 579 29.26 12.96 -3.74
C PRO A 579 29.75 11.55 -3.37
N THR A 580 30.13 11.31 -2.10
CA THR A 580 30.56 10.00 -1.61
C THR A 580 29.41 9.00 -1.45
N ASP A 581 28.17 9.48 -1.33
CA ASP A 581 26.96 8.66 -1.25
C ASP A 581 26.39 8.34 -2.63
N VAL A 582 26.91 9.00 -3.67
CA VAL A 582 26.60 8.76 -5.08
C VAL A 582 27.62 7.75 -5.63
N CYS A 583 27.22 6.93 -6.61
CA CYS A 583 28.09 5.96 -7.27
C CYS A 583 28.76 4.92 -6.36
N THR A 584 28.23 4.65 -5.16
CA THR A 584 28.72 3.57 -4.31
C THR A 584 28.60 2.21 -5.01
N SER A 585 29.44 1.24 -4.64
CA SER A 585 29.34 -0.11 -5.20
C SER A 585 27.97 -0.75 -4.99
N ALA A 586 27.29 -0.43 -3.88
CA ALA A 586 25.94 -0.88 -3.60
C ALA A 586 24.91 -0.28 -4.58
N ASN A 587 25.01 1.01 -4.90
CA ASN A 587 24.11 1.66 -5.87
C ASN A 587 24.34 1.12 -7.30
N GLN A 588 25.60 0.89 -7.68
CA GLN A 588 25.94 0.30 -8.99
C GLN A 588 25.44 -1.14 -9.10
N GLU A 589 25.55 -1.94 -8.03
CA GLU A 589 25.01 -3.30 -8.02
C GLU A 589 23.48 -3.30 -8.00
N LEU A 590 22.84 -2.35 -7.31
CA LEU A 590 21.38 -2.18 -7.36
C LEU A 590 20.91 -1.91 -8.80
N ALA A 591 21.63 -1.09 -9.56
CA ALA A 591 21.32 -0.85 -10.98
C ALA A 591 21.47 -2.12 -11.83
N ARG A 592 22.53 -2.92 -11.60
CA ARG A 592 22.71 -4.22 -12.28
C ARG A 592 21.62 -5.22 -11.89
N GLU A 593 21.26 -5.27 -10.62
CA GLU A 593 20.24 -6.17 -10.10
C GLU A 593 18.85 -5.83 -10.64
N ALA A 594 18.52 -4.53 -10.72
CA ALA A 594 17.30 -4.08 -11.39
C ALA A 594 17.26 -4.52 -12.86
N ALA A 595 18.38 -4.41 -13.58
CA ALA A 595 18.49 -4.92 -14.94
C ALA A 595 18.33 -6.45 -15.02
N ARG A 596 18.96 -7.23 -14.11
CA ARG A 596 18.80 -8.69 -14.06
C ARG A 596 17.34 -9.10 -13.84
N GLN A 597 16.66 -8.48 -12.88
CA GLN A 597 15.24 -8.75 -12.59
C GLN A 597 14.33 -8.32 -13.75
N GLY A 598 14.71 -7.28 -14.49
CA GLY A 598 13.94 -6.74 -15.62
C GLY A 598 14.12 -7.50 -16.95
N ILE A 599 15.20 -8.26 -17.13
CA ILE A 599 15.42 -9.03 -18.38
C ILE A 599 14.36 -10.13 -18.51
N VAL A 600 13.69 -10.16 -19.66
CA VAL A 600 12.62 -11.11 -19.98
C VAL A 600 13.12 -12.10 -21.04
N LEU A 601 13.16 -13.38 -20.68
CA LEU A 601 13.40 -14.47 -21.63
C LEU A 601 12.07 -14.90 -22.25
N LEU A 602 11.93 -14.70 -23.56
CA LEU A 602 10.68 -14.89 -24.31
C LEU A 602 10.64 -16.22 -25.07
N LYS A 603 11.81 -16.70 -25.49
CA LYS A 603 11.99 -17.98 -26.18
C LYS A 603 13.29 -18.60 -25.69
N ASN A 604 13.31 -19.91 -25.44
CA ASN A 604 14.53 -20.65 -25.16
C ASN A 604 14.37 -22.11 -25.59
N SER A 605 15.16 -22.55 -26.55
CA SER A 605 15.19 -23.93 -27.02
C SER A 605 16.07 -24.79 -26.10
N PRO A 606 15.75 -26.08 -25.89
CA PRO A 606 16.58 -26.97 -25.07
C PRO A 606 18.05 -26.96 -25.52
N GLY A 607 18.96 -26.77 -24.57
CA GLY A 607 20.41 -26.71 -24.85
C GLY A 607 20.94 -25.39 -25.41
N SER A 608 20.10 -24.34 -25.48
CA SER A 608 20.52 -22.98 -25.89
C SER A 608 21.10 -22.19 -24.71
N LEU A 609 20.29 -21.43 -23.98
CA LEU A 609 20.71 -20.74 -22.75
C LEU A 609 20.39 -21.57 -21.51
N PRO A 610 21.21 -21.48 -20.45
CA PRO A 610 22.43 -20.65 -20.35
C PRO A 610 23.65 -21.26 -21.05
N PHE A 611 24.54 -20.41 -21.55
CA PHE A 611 25.84 -20.81 -22.09
C PHE A 611 26.80 -21.26 -21.01
N ASN A 612 27.61 -22.26 -21.35
CA ASN A 612 28.75 -22.68 -20.55
C ASN A 612 30.02 -22.04 -21.11
N ALA A 613 30.64 -21.13 -20.37
CA ALA A 613 31.87 -20.45 -20.77
C ALA A 613 33.05 -21.40 -21.05
N LYS A 614 33.02 -22.64 -20.53
CA LYS A 614 34.03 -23.65 -20.86
C LYS A 614 33.77 -24.34 -22.20
N ALA A 615 32.52 -24.38 -22.65
CA ALA A 615 32.11 -25.03 -23.90
C ALA A 615 32.19 -24.08 -25.11
N ILE A 616 31.82 -22.81 -24.93
CA ILE A 616 31.91 -21.78 -25.98
C ILE A 616 33.35 -21.25 -26.07
N LYS A 617 34.06 -21.54 -27.16
CA LYS A 617 35.43 -21.07 -27.41
C LYS A 617 35.48 -19.81 -28.27
N SER A 618 34.47 -19.60 -29.11
CA SER A 618 34.31 -18.40 -29.91
C SER A 618 32.85 -17.91 -29.91
N LEU A 619 32.66 -16.61 -29.68
CA LEU A 619 31.35 -15.96 -29.69
C LEU A 619 31.30 -14.90 -30.79
N ALA A 620 30.26 -14.91 -31.63
CA ALA A 620 29.95 -13.80 -32.53
C ALA A 620 28.96 -12.87 -31.84
N VAL A 621 29.30 -11.59 -31.69
CA VAL A 621 28.42 -10.56 -31.14
C VAL A 621 28.11 -9.56 -32.25
N ILE A 622 26.85 -9.46 -32.64
CA ILE A 622 26.42 -8.74 -33.85
C ILE A 622 25.31 -7.75 -33.53
N GLY A 623 25.25 -6.62 -34.23
CA GLY A 623 24.08 -5.74 -34.25
C GLY A 623 24.35 -4.33 -33.73
N PRO A 624 23.50 -3.35 -34.09
CA PRO A 624 23.73 -1.94 -33.80
C PRO A 624 23.74 -1.61 -32.31
N ASN A 625 23.09 -2.42 -31.48
CA ASN A 625 23.04 -2.24 -30.02
C ASN A 625 24.05 -3.12 -29.26
N ALA A 626 24.90 -3.88 -29.96
CA ALA A 626 25.84 -4.78 -29.30
C ALA A 626 26.94 -4.06 -28.51
N ASN A 627 27.41 -2.90 -28.98
CA ASN A 627 28.33 -2.04 -28.24
C ASN A 627 27.64 -0.79 -27.66
N ALA A 628 26.36 -0.91 -27.28
CA ALA A 628 25.58 0.20 -26.75
C ALA A 628 26.11 0.72 -25.41
N THR A 629 26.17 2.04 -25.27
CA THR A 629 26.38 2.76 -23.99
C THR A 629 25.16 3.62 -23.68
N ARG A 630 25.02 4.77 -24.37
CA ARG A 630 23.93 5.72 -24.15
C ARG A 630 22.55 5.17 -24.50
N VAL A 631 22.45 4.25 -25.46
CA VAL A 631 21.16 3.63 -25.78
C VAL A 631 20.57 2.90 -24.56
N MET A 632 21.40 2.31 -23.70
CA MET A 632 20.91 1.50 -22.57
C MET A 632 20.23 2.32 -21.47
N ILE A 633 20.40 3.64 -21.41
CA ILE A 633 19.87 4.48 -20.32
C ILE A 633 18.60 5.23 -20.70
N GLY A 634 18.07 5.04 -21.91
CA GLY A 634 16.80 5.66 -22.33
C GLY A 634 16.88 7.18 -22.39
N ASN A 635 15.83 7.85 -21.91
CA ASN A 635 15.70 9.31 -21.79
C ASN A 635 15.57 9.74 -20.31
N TYR A 636 15.49 11.06 -20.06
CA TYR A 636 15.42 11.65 -18.71
C TYR A 636 16.56 11.18 -17.80
N GLU A 637 17.74 10.97 -18.39
CA GLU A 637 18.89 10.39 -17.74
C GLU A 637 19.82 11.44 -17.08
N GLY A 638 20.45 11.05 -15.97
CA GLY A 638 21.65 11.71 -15.47
C GLY A 638 22.92 11.14 -16.12
N ILE A 639 24.10 11.59 -15.66
CA ILE A 639 25.39 11.02 -16.06
C ILE A 639 25.65 9.76 -15.21
N PRO A 640 25.73 8.54 -15.81
CA PRO A 640 26.00 7.33 -15.05
C PRO A 640 27.43 7.25 -14.52
N CYS A 641 27.65 6.41 -13.53
CA CYS A 641 28.95 6.24 -12.89
C CYS A 641 29.93 5.51 -13.81
N LYS A 642 29.42 4.53 -14.57
CA LYS A 642 30.17 3.79 -15.59
C LYS A 642 29.19 3.13 -16.56
N TYR A 643 29.64 2.85 -17.78
CA TYR A 643 28.90 1.99 -18.70
C TYR A 643 29.56 0.63 -18.80
N THR A 644 28.74 -0.42 -18.94
CA THR A 644 29.22 -1.73 -19.38
C THR A 644 28.35 -2.20 -20.54
N SER A 645 28.89 -2.13 -21.76
CA SER A 645 28.16 -2.53 -22.97
C SER A 645 28.02 -4.06 -23.05
N PRO A 646 27.03 -4.59 -23.81
CA PRO A 646 26.89 -6.04 -24.00
C PRO A 646 28.17 -6.66 -24.57
N LEU A 647 28.79 -6.02 -25.58
CA LEU A 647 30.05 -6.45 -26.16
C LEU A 647 31.16 -6.53 -25.12
N GLN A 648 31.32 -5.50 -24.28
CA GLN A 648 32.35 -5.47 -23.24
C GLN A 648 32.16 -6.60 -22.23
N ALA A 649 30.93 -6.82 -21.76
CA ALA A 649 30.63 -7.85 -20.78
C ALA A 649 30.80 -9.28 -21.34
N LEU A 650 30.37 -9.52 -22.57
CA LEU A 650 30.50 -10.82 -23.23
C LEU A 650 31.97 -11.15 -23.56
N THR A 651 32.73 -10.15 -24.03
CA THR A 651 34.17 -10.28 -24.30
C THR A 651 34.98 -10.61 -23.04
N ALA A 652 34.53 -10.16 -21.87
CA ALA A 652 35.17 -10.48 -20.60
C ALA A 652 35.03 -11.95 -20.18
N LEU A 653 34.08 -12.70 -20.78
CA LEU A 653 33.80 -14.10 -20.42
C LEU A 653 34.39 -15.10 -21.42
N VAL A 654 34.31 -14.81 -22.72
CA VAL A 654 34.79 -15.69 -23.80
C VAL A 654 35.37 -14.89 -24.97
N PRO A 655 36.31 -15.47 -25.75
CA PRO A 655 36.82 -14.84 -26.97
C PRO A 655 35.68 -14.46 -27.92
N THR A 656 35.58 -13.17 -28.25
CA THR A 656 34.46 -12.60 -28.98
C THR A 656 34.93 -11.90 -30.25
N SER A 657 34.25 -12.19 -31.38
CA SER A 657 34.34 -11.40 -32.62
C SER A 657 33.11 -10.51 -32.73
N TYR A 658 33.29 -9.28 -33.17
CA TYR A 658 32.23 -8.28 -33.22
C TYR A 658 32.05 -7.74 -34.64
N ALA A 659 30.78 -7.61 -35.05
CA ALA A 659 30.41 -6.85 -36.24
C ALA A 659 29.16 -6.00 -35.94
N PRO A 660 29.13 -4.71 -36.30
CA PRO A 660 27.96 -3.86 -36.04
C PRO A 660 26.73 -4.34 -36.84
N GLY A 661 26.92 -4.88 -38.05
CA GLY A 661 25.84 -5.37 -38.92
C GLY A 661 24.92 -4.28 -39.48
N CYS A 662 24.75 -3.16 -38.77
CA CYS A 662 24.15 -1.91 -39.23
C CYS A 662 24.99 -0.74 -38.69
N PRO A 663 25.12 0.38 -39.41
CA PRO A 663 25.84 1.56 -38.90
C PRO A 663 25.19 2.19 -37.65
N ASP A 664 23.86 2.12 -37.55
CA ASP A 664 23.05 2.68 -36.48
C ASP A 664 21.77 1.86 -36.27
N VAL A 665 20.94 2.26 -35.31
CA VAL A 665 19.67 1.58 -35.03
C VAL A 665 18.62 1.80 -36.12
N GLN A 666 18.66 2.87 -36.91
CA GLN A 666 17.72 3.03 -38.01
C GLN A 666 17.95 1.96 -39.09
N CYS A 667 19.21 1.50 -39.22
CA CYS A 667 19.64 0.44 -40.12
C CYS A 667 19.07 0.58 -41.53
N ALA A 668 19.33 1.73 -42.17
CA ALA A 668 18.89 1.95 -43.54
C ALA A 668 19.45 0.89 -44.51
N ASN A 669 20.70 0.47 -44.29
CA ASN A 669 21.37 -0.60 -45.04
C ASN A 669 22.09 -1.56 -44.09
N ALA A 670 21.78 -2.85 -44.18
CA ALA A 670 22.48 -3.90 -43.43
C ALA A 670 23.83 -4.26 -44.09
N GLN A 671 24.86 -4.39 -43.27
CA GLN A 671 26.22 -4.79 -43.63
C GLN A 671 26.40 -6.27 -43.30
N LEU A 672 26.03 -7.14 -44.26
CA LEU A 672 25.91 -8.57 -44.02
C LEU A 672 27.26 -9.30 -44.05
N ASP A 673 28.18 -8.92 -44.94
CA ASP A 673 29.40 -9.70 -45.24
C ASP A 673 30.24 -10.04 -44.00
N ASP A 674 30.56 -9.06 -43.17
CA ASP A 674 31.35 -9.28 -41.95
C ASP A 674 30.53 -10.01 -40.88
N ALA A 675 29.24 -9.67 -40.76
CA ALA A 675 28.35 -10.24 -39.75
C ALA A 675 28.12 -11.74 -39.98
N THR A 676 27.84 -12.15 -41.21
CA THR A 676 27.64 -13.56 -41.58
C THR A 676 28.94 -14.35 -41.44
N LYS A 677 30.08 -13.78 -41.87
CA LYS A 677 31.40 -14.42 -41.77
C LYS A 677 31.82 -14.73 -40.34
N ILE A 678 31.62 -13.81 -39.39
CA ILE A 678 31.96 -14.09 -37.99
C ILE A 678 30.97 -15.07 -37.35
N ALA A 679 29.69 -15.04 -37.76
CA ALA A 679 28.68 -15.97 -37.28
C ALA A 679 28.92 -17.43 -37.75
N GLU A 680 29.38 -17.63 -39.00
CA GLU A 680 29.73 -18.96 -39.55
C GLU A 680 30.88 -19.66 -38.82
N SER A 681 31.77 -18.88 -38.21
CA SER A 681 33.01 -19.33 -37.57
C SER A 681 32.92 -19.39 -36.04
N ALA A 682 31.83 -18.90 -35.45
CA ALA A 682 31.63 -18.89 -34.00
C ALA A 682 30.89 -20.14 -33.49
N ASP A 683 31.20 -20.56 -32.26
CA ASP A 683 30.49 -21.65 -31.57
C ASP A 683 29.07 -21.23 -31.14
N ALA A 684 28.84 -19.94 -30.93
CA ALA A 684 27.53 -19.35 -30.64
C ALA A 684 27.44 -17.91 -31.16
N THR A 685 26.22 -17.41 -31.36
CA THR A 685 25.98 -16.06 -31.87
C THR A 685 25.00 -15.30 -30.97
N VAL A 686 25.32 -14.05 -30.63
CA VAL A 686 24.43 -13.12 -29.92
C VAL A 686 24.18 -11.91 -30.82
N ILE A 687 22.92 -11.68 -31.18
CA ILE A 687 22.50 -10.58 -32.04
C ILE A 687 21.76 -9.56 -31.18
N VAL A 688 22.26 -8.33 -31.06
CA VAL A 688 21.70 -7.25 -30.24
C VAL A 688 21.12 -6.15 -31.13
N VAL A 689 19.79 -6.11 -31.21
CA VAL A 689 18.98 -5.28 -32.12
C VAL A 689 17.92 -4.53 -31.32
N GLY A 690 17.10 -3.72 -32.00
CA GLY A 690 15.98 -3.00 -31.42
C GLY A 690 15.99 -1.52 -31.74
N ALA A 691 15.59 -0.70 -30.76
CA ALA A 691 15.37 0.73 -30.91
C ALA A 691 16.35 1.56 -30.05
N SER A 692 16.29 2.87 -30.25
CA SER A 692 16.84 3.89 -29.37
C SER A 692 15.91 5.11 -29.39
N LEU A 693 16.31 6.20 -28.75
CA LEU A 693 15.60 7.49 -28.84
C LEU A 693 15.52 8.07 -30.28
N ALA A 694 16.25 7.51 -31.25
CA ALA A 694 16.07 7.85 -32.66
C ALA A 694 14.79 7.25 -33.28
N ILE A 695 14.14 6.32 -32.58
CA ILE A 695 12.96 5.58 -33.04
C ILE A 695 11.76 5.82 -32.11
N GLU A 696 11.98 5.86 -30.81
CA GLU A 696 10.93 6.08 -29.80
C GLU A 696 11.43 7.06 -28.73
N ALA A 697 10.87 8.26 -28.69
CA ALA A 697 11.27 9.31 -27.75
C ALA A 697 10.12 10.28 -27.49
N GLU A 698 10.33 11.19 -26.54
CA GLU A 698 9.46 12.36 -26.39
C GLU A 698 9.40 13.15 -27.70
N SER A 699 8.20 13.59 -28.08
CA SER A 699 7.87 14.21 -29.38
C SER A 699 8.05 13.31 -30.61
N LEU A 700 8.36 12.02 -30.42
CA LEU A 700 8.59 11.06 -31.50
C LEU A 700 7.92 9.71 -31.21
N ASP A 701 6.68 9.59 -31.65
CA ASP A 701 6.00 8.29 -31.70
C ASP A 701 6.48 7.44 -32.87
N ARG A 702 6.54 6.13 -32.63
CA ARG A 702 6.68 5.15 -33.70
C ARG A 702 5.41 5.11 -34.55
N ILE A 703 5.58 4.96 -35.86
CA ILE A 703 4.46 4.76 -36.80
C ILE A 703 4.22 3.27 -37.16
N ASN A 704 5.16 2.41 -36.79
CA ASN A 704 5.10 0.96 -36.90
C ASN A 704 5.83 0.32 -35.71
N ILE A 705 5.64 -0.97 -35.49
CA ILE A 705 6.24 -1.72 -34.38
C ILE A 705 7.15 -2.84 -34.89
N LEU A 706 7.66 -2.74 -36.12
CA LEU A 706 8.67 -3.67 -36.64
C LEU A 706 10.06 -3.33 -36.08
N LEU A 707 11.02 -4.26 -36.25
CA LEU A 707 12.42 -3.90 -36.08
C LEU A 707 12.79 -2.80 -37.09
N PRO A 708 13.53 -1.74 -36.68
CA PRO A 708 13.82 -0.63 -37.58
C PRO A 708 14.65 -1.04 -38.81
N GLY A 709 14.30 -0.47 -39.96
CA GLY A 709 15.03 -0.62 -41.22
C GLY A 709 15.28 -2.09 -41.61
N GLN A 710 16.53 -2.41 -41.93
CA GLN A 710 16.96 -3.74 -42.37
C GLN A 710 17.45 -4.63 -41.22
N GLN A 711 17.17 -4.31 -39.96
CA GLN A 711 17.58 -5.16 -38.84
C GLN A 711 16.97 -6.57 -38.92
N GLN A 712 15.72 -6.71 -39.41
CA GLN A 712 15.12 -8.04 -39.64
C GLN A 712 15.90 -8.87 -40.67
N LEU A 713 16.40 -8.23 -41.74
CA LEU A 713 17.24 -8.89 -42.74
C LEU A 713 18.56 -9.35 -42.10
N LEU A 714 19.23 -8.47 -41.35
CA LEU A 714 20.45 -8.81 -40.61
C LEU A 714 20.25 -10.03 -39.70
N VAL A 715 19.19 -10.02 -38.88
CA VAL A 715 18.89 -11.13 -37.95
C VAL A 715 18.69 -12.44 -38.72
N SER A 716 17.94 -12.40 -39.81
CA SER A 716 17.61 -13.60 -40.60
C SER A 716 18.85 -14.19 -41.28
N GLU A 717 19.65 -13.35 -41.95
CA GLU A 717 20.84 -13.81 -42.66
C GLU A 717 21.92 -14.32 -41.72
N VAL A 718 22.14 -13.64 -40.59
CA VAL A 718 23.08 -14.12 -39.56
C VAL A 718 22.62 -15.45 -38.98
N ALA A 719 21.33 -15.58 -38.62
CA ALA A 719 20.80 -16.82 -38.06
C ALA A 719 20.89 -18.01 -39.05
N ASN A 720 20.75 -17.75 -40.36
CA ASN A 720 20.84 -18.79 -41.40
C ASN A 720 22.23 -19.42 -41.48
N VAL A 721 23.29 -18.61 -41.33
CA VAL A 721 24.68 -19.05 -41.48
C VAL A 721 25.30 -19.55 -40.17
N SER A 722 24.73 -19.17 -39.02
CA SER A 722 25.17 -19.66 -37.70
C SER A 722 25.02 -21.18 -37.58
N LYS A 723 26.08 -21.83 -37.07
CA LYS A 723 26.11 -23.28 -36.79
C LYS A 723 25.65 -23.61 -35.38
N GLY A 724 25.97 -22.74 -34.42
CA GLY A 724 25.62 -22.88 -33.02
C GLY A 724 24.33 -22.16 -32.63
N PRO A 725 23.99 -22.11 -31.32
CA PRO A 725 22.81 -21.41 -30.84
C PRO A 725 22.89 -19.90 -31.14
N VAL A 726 21.76 -19.33 -31.54
CA VAL A 726 21.60 -17.90 -31.86
C VAL A 726 20.67 -17.26 -30.84
N ILE A 727 21.22 -16.30 -30.12
CA ILE A 727 20.52 -15.54 -29.07
C ILE A 727 20.16 -14.16 -29.62
N LEU A 728 18.88 -13.90 -29.77
CA LEU A 728 18.38 -12.58 -30.17
C LEU A 728 18.10 -11.74 -28.92
N VAL A 729 18.78 -10.60 -28.78
CA VAL A 729 18.59 -9.63 -27.71
C VAL A 729 17.93 -8.39 -28.30
N ILE A 730 16.72 -8.07 -27.82
CA ILE A 730 15.92 -6.92 -28.26
C ILE A 730 16.00 -5.84 -27.18
N MET A 731 16.67 -4.74 -27.51
CA MET A 731 16.80 -3.54 -26.68
C MET A 731 15.83 -2.48 -27.20
N SER A 732 14.74 -2.25 -26.47
CA SER A 732 13.71 -1.25 -26.78
C SER A 732 12.86 -0.98 -25.55
N GLY A 733 12.29 0.21 -25.43
CA GLY A 733 11.23 0.49 -24.48
C GLY A 733 9.92 -0.17 -24.93
N GLY A 734 9.51 0.08 -26.18
CA GLY A 734 8.27 -0.45 -26.72
C GLY A 734 8.37 -1.89 -27.24
N GLY A 735 7.24 -2.60 -27.24
CA GLY A 735 7.13 -3.92 -27.86
C GLY A 735 7.31 -3.89 -29.37
N MET A 736 7.74 -5.02 -29.95
CA MET A 736 8.02 -5.16 -31.38
C MET A 736 7.41 -6.42 -31.98
N ASP A 737 6.93 -6.34 -33.22
CA ASP A 737 6.52 -7.52 -33.99
C ASP A 737 7.77 -8.25 -34.51
N VAL A 738 8.18 -9.27 -33.75
CA VAL A 738 9.27 -10.18 -34.09
C VAL A 738 8.76 -11.58 -34.42
N SER A 739 7.56 -11.68 -35.00
CA SER A 739 6.96 -12.97 -35.40
C SER A 739 7.89 -13.79 -36.31
N PHE A 740 8.66 -13.12 -37.16
CA PHE A 740 9.67 -13.77 -38.02
C PHE A 740 10.75 -14.51 -37.22
N ALA A 741 11.13 -13.99 -36.03
CA ALA A 741 12.14 -14.58 -35.17
C ALA A 741 11.55 -15.60 -34.21
N LYS A 742 10.36 -15.33 -33.67
CA LYS A 742 9.61 -16.24 -32.79
C LYS A 742 9.46 -17.61 -33.46
N ASN A 743 9.08 -17.63 -34.74
CA ASN A 743 8.80 -18.85 -35.51
C ASN A 743 10.02 -19.46 -36.22
N ASN A 744 11.22 -18.91 -36.05
CA ASN A 744 12.43 -19.41 -36.69
C ASN A 744 13.24 -20.31 -35.73
N ASP A 745 13.38 -21.59 -36.06
CA ASP A 745 14.10 -22.58 -35.23
C ASP A 745 15.61 -22.34 -35.14
N LYS A 746 16.19 -21.56 -36.07
CA LYS A 746 17.60 -21.14 -35.98
C LYS A 746 17.83 -20.14 -34.86
N ILE A 747 16.80 -19.38 -34.47
CA ILE A 747 16.86 -18.44 -33.34
C ILE A 747 16.45 -19.20 -32.09
N SER A 748 17.45 -19.69 -31.39
CA SER A 748 17.27 -20.61 -30.28
C SER A 748 16.76 -19.92 -29.01
N SER A 749 17.10 -18.64 -28.80
CA SER A 749 16.56 -17.85 -27.68
C SER A 749 16.27 -16.40 -28.05
N ILE A 750 15.28 -15.79 -27.37
CA ILE A 750 14.92 -14.37 -27.51
C ILE A 750 14.87 -13.74 -26.11
N LEU A 751 15.63 -12.66 -25.91
CA LEU A 751 15.66 -11.83 -24.71
C LEU A 751 15.10 -10.44 -25.05
N TRP A 752 14.17 -9.92 -24.25
CA TRP A 752 13.86 -8.49 -24.23
C TRP A 752 14.49 -7.87 -22.98
N VAL A 753 15.20 -6.75 -23.16
CA VAL A 753 16.05 -6.17 -22.11
C VAL A 753 15.68 -4.74 -21.73
N GLY A 754 14.60 -4.20 -22.30
CA GLY A 754 14.22 -2.81 -22.07
C GLY A 754 15.34 -1.84 -22.46
N TYR A 755 15.50 -0.81 -21.64
CA TYR A 755 16.72 0.01 -21.52
C TYR A 755 17.42 -0.34 -20.19
N PRO A 756 18.42 -1.24 -20.20
CA PRO A 756 18.89 -1.94 -19.00
C PRO A 756 19.87 -1.12 -18.12
N GLY A 757 19.99 0.18 -18.34
CA GLY A 757 20.77 1.08 -17.51
C GLY A 757 22.28 0.94 -17.64
N GLU A 758 23.00 1.51 -16.67
CA GLU A 758 24.46 1.69 -16.72
C GLU A 758 25.24 0.35 -16.74
N ALA A 759 24.71 -0.67 -16.07
CA ALA A 759 25.28 -2.01 -15.95
C ALA A 759 24.58 -3.03 -16.86
N GLY A 760 23.81 -2.58 -17.85
CA GLY A 760 22.94 -3.43 -18.65
C GLY A 760 23.66 -4.55 -19.40
N GLY A 761 24.83 -4.28 -19.97
CA GLY A 761 25.63 -5.33 -20.62
C GLY A 761 26.09 -6.41 -19.65
N ALA A 762 26.44 -6.04 -18.42
CA ALA A 762 26.82 -7.01 -17.39
C ALA A 762 25.63 -7.90 -16.97
N ALA A 763 24.43 -7.33 -16.85
CA ALA A 763 23.22 -8.10 -16.57
C ALA A 763 22.84 -9.04 -17.73
N ILE A 764 22.98 -8.59 -18.98
CA ILE A 764 22.79 -9.43 -20.17
C ILE A 764 23.75 -10.62 -20.16
N ALA A 765 25.03 -10.39 -19.86
CA ALA A 765 26.02 -11.44 -19.76
C ALA A 765 25.72 -12.42 -18.60
N ASP A 766 25.24 -11.93 -17.46
CA ASP A 766 24.83 -12.77 -16.33
C ASP A 766 23.71 -13.75 -16.71
N VAL A 767 22.71 -13.27 -17.46
CA VAL A 767 21.62 -14.12 -17.95
C VAL A 767 22.15 -15.10 -19.00
N ILE A 768 22.88 -14.63 -20.00
CA ILE A 768 23.37 -15.48 -21.10
C ILE A 768 24.26 -16.62 -20.58
N PHE A 769 25.11 -16.38 -19.59
CA PHE A 769 26.01 -17.40 -19.04
C PHE A 769 25.46 -18.11 -17.78
N GLY A 770 24.22 -17.83 -17.38
CA GLY A 770 23.56 -18.52 -16.26
C GLY A 770 24.09 -18.14 -14.88
N PHE A 771 24.78 -17.00 -14.74
CA PHE A 771 25.08 -16.41 -13.44
C PHE A 771 23.82 -15.84 -12.78
N TYR A 772 22.77 -15.60 -13.57
CA TYR A 772 21.44 -15.23 -13.11
C TYR A 772 20.35 -16.00 -13.85
N ASN A 773 19.32 -16.45 -13.15
CA ASN A 773 18.15 -17.08 -13.73
C ASN A 773 17.07 -16.01 -13.99
N PRO A 774 16.74 -15.68 -15.26
CA PRO A 774 15.82 -14.59 -15.57
C PRO A 774 14.41 -14.88 -15.03
N SER A 775 13.79 -13.86 -14.46
CA SER A 775 12.43 -13.93 -13.90
C SER A 775 11.53 -12.78 -14.33
N GLY A 776 12.04 -11.86 -15.17
CA GLY A 776 11.27 -10.76 -15.72
C GLY A 776 10.09 -11.27 -16.57
N ARG A 777 9.02 -10.47 -16.59
CA ARG A 777 7.82 -10.70 -17.39
C ARG A 777 7.47 -9.43 -18.17
N LEU A 778 6.88 -9.58 -19.36
CA LEU A 778 6.49 -8.43 -20.18
C LEU A 778 5.44 -7.57 -19.46
N PRO A 779 5.70 -6.26 -19.25
CA PRO A 779 4.73 -5.34 -18.66
C PRO A 779 3.73 -4.80 -19.70
N MET A 780 3.85 -5.23 -20.96
CA MET A 780 3.00 -4.78 -22.07
C MET A 780 2.78 -5.90 -23.08
N THR A 781 1.65 -5.84 -23.79
CA THR A 781 1.35 -6.72 -24.92
C THR A 781 2.22 -6.37 -26.13
N TRP A 782 2.83 -7.37 -26.76
CA TRP A 782 3.49 -7.21 -28.06
C TRP A 782 2.50 -7.59 -29.17
N TYR A 783 2.02 -6.58 -29.87
CA TYR A 783 1.04 -6.73 -30.95
C TYR A 783 1.72 -7.12 -32.28
N PRO A 784 1.00 -7.79 -33.19
CA PRO A 784 1.43 -7.89 -34.58
C PRO A 784 1.33 -6.52 -35.25
N GLN A 785 2.17 -6.25 -36.25
CA GLN A 785 2.19 -4.98 -37.00
C GLN A 785 0.80 -4.61 -37.55
N SER A 786 0.03 -5.62 -37.96
CA SER A 786 -1.34 -5.43 -38.47
C SER A 786 -2.29 -4.75 -37.50
N TYR A 787 -1.98 -4.72 -36.20
CA TYR A 787 -2.72 -3.96 -35.20
C TYR A 787 -2.57 -2.45 -35.41
N VAL A 788 -1.33 -1.96 -35.52
CA VAL A 788 -1.03 -0.53 -35.70
C VAL A 788 -1.41 -0.04 -37.11
N ASP A 789 -1.50 -0.96 -38.08
CA ASP A 789 -2.00 -0.67 -39.42
C ASP A 789 -3.52 -0.38 -39.42
N LYS A 790 -4.29 -1.03 -38.52
CA LYS A 790 -5.75 -0.98 -38.49
C LYS A 790 -6.31 -0.05 -37.41
N VAL A 791 -5.63 0.05 -36.28
CA VAL A 791 -6.09 0.80 -35.12
C VAL A 791 -5.40 2.15 -35.09
N PRO A 792 -6.14 3.27 -35.14
CA PRO A 792 -5.54 4.58 -34.92
C PRO A 792 -5.13 4.73 -33.45
N MET A 793 -3.89 5.14 -33.19
CA MET A 793 -3.39 5.31 -31.82
C MET A 793 -4.04 6.50 -31.10
N THR A 794 -4.76 7.35 -31.85
CA THR A 794 -5.61 8.43 -31.32
C THR A 794 -6.94 7.94 -30.76
N ASN A 795 -7.32 6.67 -30.97
CA ASN A 795 -8.53 6.11 -30.39
C ASN A 795 -8.27 5.67 -28.94
N MET A 796 -8.91 6.35 -28.00
CA MET A 796 -8.74 6.16 -26.55
C MET A 796 -9.68 5.13 -25.95
N ASN A 797 -10.63 4.59 -26.71
CA ASN A 797 -11.53 3.54 -26.22
C ASN A 797 -10.72 2.31 -25.83
N MET A 798 -10.92 1.77 -24.63
CA MET A 798 -10.14 0.60 -24.21
C MET A 798 -10.79 -0.71 -24.68
N ARG A 799 -12.12 -0.75 -24.68
CA ARG A 799 -12.92 -1.95 -24.94
C ARG A 799 -13.05 -2.27 -26.42
N ALA A 800 -13.03 -3.55 -26.75
CA ALA A 800 -13.33 -4.01 -28.10
C ALA A 800 -14.79 -3.69 -28.46
N ASP A 801 -15.01 -3.21 -29.69
CA ASP A 801 -16.32 -2.94 -30.24
C ASP A 801 -16.51 -3.74 -31.55
N PRO A 802 -17.26 -4.85 -31.50
CA PRO A 802 -17.56 -5.65 -32.68
C PRO A 802 -18.32 -4.90 -33.78
N ALA A 803 -19.08 -3.85 -33.46
CA ALA A 803 -19.88 -3.12 -34.45
C ALA A 803 -19.00 -2.27 -35.38
N THR A 804 -17.88 -1.75 -34.87
CA THR A 804 -16.90 -0.98 -35.64
C THR A 804 -15.69 -1.81 -36.09
N GLY A 805 -15.59 -3.06 -35.66
CA GLY A 805 -14.43 -3.92 -35.88
C GLY A 805 -13.21 -3.53 -35.03
N TYR A 806 -13.39 -2.68 -34.01
CA TYR A 806 -12.33 -2.25 -33.11
C TYR A 806 -11.94 -3.39 -32.15
N PRO A 807 -10.69 -3.85 -32.16
CA PRO A 807 -10.31 -5.08 -31.47
C PRO A 807 -10.04 -4.92 -29.96
N GLY A 808 -10.10 -3.70 -29.42
CA GLY A 808 -9.75 -3.36 -28.04
C GLY A 808 -8.25 -3.10 -27.84
N ARG A 809 -7.88 -2.54 -26.69
CA ARG A 809 -6.51 -2.19 -26.28
C ARG A 809 -6.10 -2.91 -25.01
N THR A 810 -4.79 -3.14 -24.86
CA THR A 810 -4.14 -3.81 -23.72
C THR A 810 -4.57 -5.27 -23.56
N TYR A 811 -3.86 -6.01 -22.70
CA TYR A 811 -4.23 -7.39 -22.38
C TYR A 811 -5.64 -7.54 -21.77
N ARG A 812 -6.18 -6.47 -21.19
CA ARG A 812 -7.51 -6.49 -20.54
C ARG A 812 -8.65 -6.61 -21.55
N PHE A 813 -8.49 -6.02 -22.74
CA PHE A 813 -9.62 -5.84 -23.66
C PHE A 813 -9.31 -6.24 -25.11
N TYR A 814 -8.04 -6.36 -25.48
CA TYR A 814 -7.66 -6.78 -26.82
C TYR A 814 -8.08 -8.23 -27.08
N LYS A 815 -8.82 -8.45 -28.18
CA LYS A 815 -9.34 -9.77 -28.58
C LYS A 815 -8.59 -10.41 -29.75
N GLY A 816 -7.51 -9.78 -30.23
CA GLY A 816 -6.72 -10.29 -31.36
C GLY A 816 -5.51 -11.12 -30.93
N GLU A 817 -4.74 -11.55 -31.92
CA GLU A 817 -3.52 -12.34 -31.71
C GLU A 817 -2.37 -11.48 -31.16
N THR A 818 -1.54 -12.08 -30.30
CA THR A 818 -0.34 -11.44 -29.74
C THR A 818 0.92 -12.12 -30.26
N VAL A 819 1.98 -11.33 -30.47
CA VAL A 819 3.33 -11.86 -30.72
C VAL A 819 3.87 -12.42 -29.41
N PHE A 820 3.78 -11.64 -28.34
CA PHE A 820 3.94 -12.08 -26.95
C PHE A 820 2.89 -11.37 -26.10
N SER A 821 2.33 -12.09 -25.12
CA SER A 821 1.29 -11.57 -24.24
C SER A 821 1.89 -10.80 -23.07
N PHE A 822 1.09 -9.91 -22.48
CA PHE A 822 1.39 -9.36 -21.17
C PHE A 822 1.63 -10.50 -20.17
N GLY A 823 2.68 -10.41 -19.35
CA GLY A 823 3.06 -11.44 -18.39
C GLY A 823 3.93 -12.58 -18.95
N ASP A 824 4.14 -12.66 -20.27
CA ASP A 824 5.03 -13.65 -20.87
C ASP A 824 6.48 -13.45 -20.38
N GLY A 825 7.13 -14.56 -20.07
CA GLY A 825 8.48 -14.64 -19.53
C GLY A 825 8.75 -16.03 -18.96
N ILE A 826 9.85 -16.65 -19.39
CA ILE A 826 10.28 -17.98 -18.94
C ILE A 826 11.60 -17.89 -18.16
N SER A 827 11.89 -18.91 -17.36
CA SER A 827 13.13 -19.04 -16.59
C SER A 827 13.95 -20.24 -17.09
N PHE A 828 15.20 -20.37 -16.65
CA PHE A 828 16.02 -21.57 -16.91
C PHE A 828 15.55 -22.80 -16.13
N SER A 829 14.70 -22.61 -15.12
CA SER A 829 14.13 -23.69 -14.33
C SER A 829 12.71 -24.00 -14.79
N SER A 830 12.35 -25.28 -14.81
CA SER A 830 10.95 -25.67 -14.80
C SER A 830 10.37 -25.43 -13.40
N VAL A 831 9.30 -24.64 -13.34
CA VAL A 831 8.55 -24.43 -12.11
C VAL A 831 7.19 -25.08 -12.30
N GLU A 832 6.91 -26.11 -11.50
CA GLU A 832 5.57 -26.68 -11.45
C GLU A 832 4.69 -25.77 -10.60
N HIS A 833 3.85 -24.97 -11.26
CA HIS A 833 2.82 -24.19 -10.59
C HIS A 833 1.62 -25.09 -10.35
N LYS A 834 1.61 -25.79 -9.21
CA LYS A 834 0.38 -26.40 -8.73
C LYS A 834 -0.47 -25.29 -8.12
N ILE A 835 -1.44 -24.82 -8.89
CA ILE A 835 -2.48 -23.90 -8.40
C ILE A 835 -3.31 -24.71 -7.42
N LEU A 836 -2.91 -24.66 -6.16
CA LEU A 836 -3.66 -25.27 -5.07
C LEU A 836 -4.94 -24.46 -4.80
N LEU A 837 -5.00 -23.23 -5.33
CA LEU A 837 -6.09 -22.27 -5.12
C LEU A 837 -6.03 -21.01 -5.99
N PHE A 838 -7.18 -20.49 -6.43
CA PHE A 838 -7.30 -19.21 -7.15
C PHE A 838 -8.63 -18.53 -6.76
N SER A 839 -8.57 -17.38 -6.08
CA SER A 839 -9.73 -16.49 -5.79
C SER A 839 -9.38 -15.11 -6.33
N LEU A 840 -10.17 -14.58 -7.28
CA LEU A 840 -10.04 -13.22 -7.82
C LEU A 840 -10.80 -12.20 -6.97
#